data_AF-A0A8J6GUT2-F1
#
_entry.id   AF-A0A8J6GUT2-F1
#
_cell.length_a   1.000
_cell.length_b   1.000
_cell.length_c   1.000
_cell.angle_alpha   90.00
_cell.angle_beta   90.00
_cell.angle_gamma   90.00
#
_symmetry.space_group_name_H-M   'P 1'
#
loop_
_entity.id
_entity.type
_entity.pdbx_description
1 polymer ?
#
loop_
_entity_poly.entity_id
_entity_poly.type
_entity_poly.pdbx_seq_one_letter_code
_entity_poly.pdbx_strand_id
1 'polypeptide(L)'
;MARARASEQLLLSSVALWLAFLGASPAAASKAVTAHLAAKWPETPLLLEASEFMAEESNERFWQFVETVRELAVYKQTESDYSYYNLILKKAGQFLDNIHINLLKFAFSLRAYSPTVQMFQQVAAAEPPPDGCAAFVVVHGKHTCKISEIKKLLSKATSRPRPFLFERDHKFPTGNESLPVIILYAEIGTREFAEFHRVLSKKSKNGKILYVLRHYIKKPSSRKMLLSGYGVELAIKDTEYKALDDIQVKTVSDATIEQTDADEVQGFLFGKLKEIYSNLKDNLTVFQKYLIKSSKAMMPLKVWELQDLSFQAASQIMSTPVYDAINLMKDIAQNFPIKARIGFVFILNTENEVDGTADAGVALWRAFNYIEERHGTSEAFTSMIHMFQKVKGHRVLTVDDVKSVLQNKCPNADILDILGTHSKYDRRRAAGTSFYNMTGLGPLPQALYNGEPFDLKEMSPEDLRGAVLEKMTDAFVSLQRDVFMGTLNDEINAVDFLMDKNNVVPRLNSLILHTKPRYLNLLSSSVTADIEDFSTFSFLDSQDKSAVIAKSLHYLTQEDNVLSAVTLWIVADFDVPSGRKLLFSALEHMEMDNNAFEKKYNTIGVNIFRTHQLFCQDVLKLQPGEIGIVSNGKFFGPLHEDLYLEDFHLIEKITFSNLVEKIKDIVENMEIDSKDMSDLVMKIDALVSPLPVRASRYDVTLLKENHSVIKLSPPEKDLFYDIVAIVDPLTRGAQKMAQLLVVLGKIVNARMKLFMNCRSKLSEAPIGSFYRFVLEPELISGANNGPSHGPVAKFLDIPESHLLTLNMITPEGWLVETVRSNCDLDNINLKDTERTVSAEYELEYLLLEGHCFDMTTEQPPQGLQFTLGTKSNPAVVDTIVMANLGYFQLKANPGAWILKLREGKSEDIYEIVGHEGTDSESDAGNIVIMLNTFKSKILIVQVKKKSGKIKEDILADKHENRGMWDSIKRIMMLSVLRNTKTPVKFWFLKNYLSPTFKEVIPHMAKEYGFQYELVQYKWPRWLHQQTEKQRIIWGYKILFLDVLFPLAVDKIIFVDADQIVRHDLKELRDFDLGGAPYGYTPFCDSRTEMDGYRFWKTGYWASHLVKRKYHISALYVVDLKKFRRILAGDRLRGQYQALSQDPNSLSNLDQDLPNNMIYQVAIKSLPQDWLWCETWCDDESKQRAKTIDLCNNPKTKEPKLEAAARIVPEWVKYDTEIRKLLDHLANKKSTRTREMTQQVRALLLLQRTQGQWPSAHVVGTAV
;
A
#
# COMPACT_ATOMS: atom_id res chain seq x y z
N MET A 1 -38.79 61.33 -32.72
CA MET A 1 -37.53 60.60 -32.42
C MET A 1 -37.04 60.77 -30.98
N ALA A 2 -37.06 61.97 -30.37
CA ALA A 2 -36.49 62.17 -29.01
C ALA A 2 -37.02 61.23 -27.90
N ARG A 3 -38.33 60.93 -27.86
CA ARG A 3 -38.93 60.07 -26.82
C ARG A 3 -38.49 58.59 -26.86
N ALA A 4 -38.02 58.07 -28.00
CA ALA A 4 -37.64 56.64 -28.13
C ALA A 4 -36.29 56.32 -27.47
N ARG A 5 -35.30 57.21 -27.60
CA ARG A 5 -33.96 57.02 -27.00
C ARG A 5 -33.96 57.06 -25.47
N ALA A 6 -34.90 57.80 -24.86
CA ALA A 6 -35.05 57.85 -23.41
C ALA A 6 -35.48 56.48 -22.84
N SER A 7 -36.40 55.78 -23.50
CA SER A 7 -36.82 54.43 -23.11
C SER A 7 -35.70 53.40 -23.25
N GLU A 8 -34.93 53.43 -24.33
CA GLU A 8 -33.81 52.50 -24.55
C GLU A 8 -32.69 52.69 -23.52
N GLN A 9 -32.34 53.94 -23.19
CA GLN A 9 -31.32 54.20 -22.16
C GLN A 9 -31.77 53.79 -20.75
N LEU A 10 -33.05 53.99 -20.38
CA LEU A 10 -33.56 53.46 -19.12
C LEU A 10 -33.51 51.93 -19.07
N LEU A 11 -33.97 51.23 -20.12
CA LEU A 11 -33.93 49.76 -20.20
C LEU A 11 -32.51 49.19 -20.15
N LEU A 12 -31.56 49.78 -20.89
CA LEU A 12 -30.15 49.35 -20.85
C LEU A 12 -29.52 49.62 -19.47
N SER A 13 -29.85 50.74 -18.82
CA SER A 13 -29.36 51.02 -17.47
C SER A 13 -29.96 50.11 -16.40
N SER A 14 -31.25 49.74 -16.50
CA SER A 14 -31.89 48.83 -15.55
C SER A 14 -31.43 47.38 -15.73
N VAL A 15 -31.19 46.94 -16.97
CA VAL A 15 -30.62 45.61 -17.26
C VAL A 15 -29.15 45.55 -16.79
N ALA A 16 -28.36 46.62 -16.96
CA ALA A 16 -27.01 46.69 -16.41
C ALA A 16 -27.00 46.66 -14.87
N LEU A 17 -27.94 47.34 -14.20
CA LEU A 17 -28.10 47.24 -12.74
C LEU A 17 -28.51 45.82 -12.30
N TRP A 18 -29.46 45.19 -13.00
CA TRP A 18 -29.88 43.81 -12.71
C TRP A 18 -28.74 42.80 -12.89
N LEU A 19 -27.92 42.94 -13.94
CA LEU A 19 -26.73 42.10 -14.13
C LEU A 19 -25.63 42.38 -13.10
N ALA A 20 -25.53 43.59 -12.56
CA ALA A 20 -24.63 43.90 -11.43
C ALA A 20 -25.13 43.28 -10.10
N PHE A 21 -26.45 43.23 -9.87
CA PHE A 21 -27.05 42.55 -8.72
C PHE A 21 -27.14 41.02 -8.87
N LEU A 22 -27.03 40.50 -10.10
CA LEU A 22 -26.78 39.08 -10.39
C LEU A 22 -25.29 38.70 -10.34
N GLY A 23 -24.46 39.52 -9.69
CA GLY A 23 -23.18 39.08 -9.16
C GLY A 23 -23.40 38.00 -8.11
N ALA A 24 -23.41 36.74 -8.54
CA ALA A 24 -23.64 35.59 -7.67
C ALA A 24 -22.61 35.57 -6.54
N SER A 25 -23.05 35.91 -5.33
CA SER A 25 -22.27 35.66 -4.11
C SER A 25 -21.86 34.19 -4.11
N PRO A 26 -20.56 33.86 -3.98
CA PRO A 26 -20.14 32.46 -3.98
C PRO A 26 -20.81 31.77 -2.79
N ALA A 27 -21.72 30.84 -3.09
CA ALA A 27 -22.44 30.09 -2.07
C ALA A 27 -21.42 29.53 -1.07
N ALA A 28 -21.61 29.86 0.22
CA ALA A 28 -20.56 29.74 1.23
C ALA A 28 -20.00 28.31 1.27
N ALA A 29 -18.83 28.14 0.66
CA ALA A 29 -18.32 26.82 0.31
C ALA A 29 -18.12 25.99 1.59
N SER A 30 -18.64 24.75 1.60
CA SER A 30 -18.53 23.90 2.77
C SER A 30 -17.08 23.68 3.16
N LYS A 31 -16.80 23.73 4.48
CA LYS A 31 -15.44 23.69 5.02
C LYS A 31 -14.76 22.37 4.66
N ALA A 32 -13.93 22.41 3.63
CA ALA A 32 -13.22 21.25 3.12
C ALA A 32 -11.94 20.96 3.91
N VAL A 33 -11.55 19.68 3.94
CA VAL A 33 -10.21 19.23 4.33
C VAL A 33 -9.50 18.73 3.08
N THR A 34 -8.25 19.16 2.88
CA THR A 34 -7.44 18.83 1.70
C THR A 34 -6.07 18.28 2.11
N ALA A 35 -5.63 17.21 1.44
CA ALA A 35 -4.32 16.62 1.68
C ALA A 35 -3.70 16.12 0.37
N HIS A 36 -2.44 16.46 0.11
CA HIS A 36 -1.69 15.97 -1.04
C HIS A 36 -0.29 15.49 -0.64
N LEU A 37 0.29 14.65 -1.49
CA LEU A 37 1.60 14.04 -1.29
C LEU A 37 2.51 14.37 -2.47
N ALA A 38 3.63 15.05 -2.20
CA ALA A 38 4.71 15.28 -3.14
C ALA A 38 5.86 14.28 -2.93
N ALA A 39 6.76 14.13 -3.90
CA ALA A 39 8.07 13.50 -3.71
C ALA A 39 9.16 14.57 -3.48
N LYS A 40 10.31 14.15 -2.92
CA LYS A 40 11.48 15.03 -2.80
C LYS A 40 12.08 15.49 -4.12
N TRP A 41 11.85 14.77 -5.21
CA TRP A 41 12.41 15.09 -6.53
C TRP A 41 11.53 16.05 -7.35
N PRO A 42 12.14 16.79 -8.28
CA PRO A 42 11.42 17.59 -9.29
C PRO A 42 10.40 16.78 -10.09
N GLU A 43 9.41 17.48 -10.62
CA GLU A 43 8.54 16.93 -11.67
C GLU A 43 9.36 16.53 -12.91
N THR A 44 9.23 15.26 -13.31
CA THR A 44 9.88 14.66 -14.48
C THR A 44 9.08 14.93 -15.77
N PRO A 45 9.69 14.90 -16.97
CA PRO A 45 8.97 15.08 -18.21
C PRO A 45 8.21 13.81 -18.61
N LEU A 46 6.93 13.93 -18.92
CA LEU A 46 6.08 12.81 -19.36
C LEU A 46 6.62 12.09 -20.61
N LEU A 47 7.39 12.79 -21.47
CA LEU A 47 8.04 12.16 -22.63
C LEU A 47 9.12 11.14 -22.22
N LEU A 48 9.83 11.37 -21.10
CA LEU A 48 10.81 10.41 -20.59
C LEU A 48 10.12 9.25 -19.89
N GLU A 49 9.08 9.53 -19.09
CA GLU A 49 8.22 8.49 -18.49
C GLU A 49 7.55 7.60 -19.56
N ALA A 50 7.19 8.17 -20.72
CA ALA A 50 6.70 7.43 -21.88
C ALA A 50 7.78 6.51 -22.49
N SER A 51 9.02 6.99 -22.59
CA SER A 51 10.13 6.17 -23.08
C SER A 51 10.44 5.01 -22.12
N GLU A 52 10.39 5.23 -20.81
CA GLU A 52 10.57 4.16 -19.82
C GLU A 52 9.46 3.10 -19.88
N PHE A 53 8.20 3.49 -20.14
CA PHE A 53 7.14 2.52 -20.45
C PHE A 53 7.50 1.67 -21.68
N MET A 54 7.95 2.30 -22.77
CA MET A 54 8.36 1.57 -23.98
C MET A 54 9.54 0.63 -23.73
N ALA A 55 10.44 0.94 -22.79
CA ALA A 55 11.58 0.10 -22.44
C ALA A 55 11.22 -1.09 -21.54
N GLU A 56 10.15 -1.00 -20.74
CA GLU A 56 9.59 -2.15 -20.02
C GLU A 56 8.95 -3.15 -21.01
N GLU A 57 8.39 -2.65 -22.12
CA GLU A 57 7.81 -3.44 -23.20
C GLU A 57 8.88 -4.11 -24.10
N SER A 58 9.82 -3.34 -24.66
CA SER A 58 11.00 -3.87 -25.37
C SER A 58 12.03 -2.76 -25.66
N ASN A 59 13.32 -3.11 -25.67
CA ASN A 59 14.40 -2.20 -26.05
C ASN A 59 14.23 -1.66 -27.49
N GLU A 60 13.66 -2.46 -28.39
CA GLU A 60 13.40 -2.13 -29.79
C GLU A 60 12.25 -1.13 -29.87
N ARG A 61 11.16 -1.35 -29.11
CA ARG A 61 10.05 -0.39 -28.96
C ARG A 61 10.55 0.95 -28.39
N PHE A 62 11.43 0.93 -27.39
CA PHE A 62 12.11 2.13 -26.89
C PHE A 62 12.82 2.89 -28.02
N TRP A 63 13.70 2.23 -28.79
CA TRP A 63 14.47 2.92 -29.84
C TRP A 63 13.61 3.38 -31.03
N GLN A 64 12.55 2.65 -31.40
CA GLN A 64 11.56 3.06 -32.41
C GLN A 64 10.81 4.31 -31.98
N PHE A 65 10.35 4.36 -30.71
CA PHE A 65 9.72 5.53 -30.13
C PHE A 65 10.69 6.72 -30.09
N VAL A 66 11.94 6.51 -29.63
CA VAL A 66 12.99 7.54 -29.53
C VAL A 66 13.34 8.18 -30.88
N GLU A 67 13.53 7.40 -31.94
CA GLU A 67 13.76 7.94 -33.31
C GLU A 67 12.54 8.74 -33.81
N THR A 68 11.33 8.37 -33.38
CA THR A 68 10.05 9.03 -33.75
C THR A 68 9.81 10.34 -32.99
N VAL A 69 10.29 10.46 -31.75
CA VAL A 69 10.09 11.65 -30.88
C VAL A 69 11.33 12.54 -30.76
N ARG A 70 12.38 12.30 -31.55
CA ARG A 70 13.72 12.92 -31.43
C ARG A 70 13.79 14.45 -31.30
N GLU A 71 12.82 15.20 -31.83
CA GLU A 71 12.72 16.67 -31.71
C GLU A 71 11.38 17.13 -31.10
N LEU A 72 10.61 16.23 -30.47
CA LEU A 72 9.24 16.50 -30.01
C LEU A 72 9.18 17.56 -28.89
N ALA A 73 10.25 17.77 -28.12
CA ALA A 73 10.26 18.74 -27.02
C ALA A 73 10.20 20.21 -27.50
N VAL A 74 10.36 20.49 -28.80
CA VAL A 74 10.13 21.82 -29.37
C VAL A 74 8.67 22.27 -29.14
N TYR A 75 7.69 21.36 -29.29
CA TYR A 75 6.26 21.68 -29.12
C TYR A 75 5.87 22.03 -27.68
N LYS A 76 6.67 21.61 -26.68
CA LYS A 76 6.50 21.94 -25.26
C LYS A 76 6.61 23.45 -24.97
N GLN A 77 7.12 24.24 -25.91
CA GLN A 77 7.22 25.71 -25.79
C GLN A 77 6.09 26.46 -26.52
N THR A 78 5.26 25.77 -27.30
CA THR A 78 4.21 26.37 -28.13
C THR A 78 2.80 25.87 -27.80
N GLU A 79 2.69 24.64 -27.30
CA GLU A 79 1.43 23.97 -26.95
C GLU A 79 1.12 24.05 -25.45
N SER A 80 -0.13 23.78 -25.07
CA SER A 80 -0.50 23.58 -23.67
C SER A 80 -0.02 22.21 -23.16
N ASP A 81 0.16 22.07 -21.83
CA ASP A 81 0.56 20.79 -21.20
C ASP A 81 -0.36 19.63 -21.61
N TYR A 82 -1.66 19.88 -21.73
CA TYR A 82 -2.66 18.88 -22.15
C TYR A 82 -2.61 18.56 -23.65
N SER A 83 -2.31 19.55 -24.52
CA SER A 83 -2.08 19.30 -25.95
C SER A 83 -0.81 18.47 -26.15
N TYR A 84 0.28 18.82 -25.45
CA TYR A 84 1.54 18.10 -25.47
C TYR A 84 1.40 16.66 -24.94
N TYR A 85 0.62 16.45 -23.87
CA TYR A 85 0.24 15.13 -23.36
C TYR A 85 -0.45 14.25 -24.43
N ASN A 86 -1.48 14.78 -25.09
CA ASN A 86 -2.18 14.06 -26.16
C ASN A 86 -1.27 13.79 -27.38
N LEU A 87 -0.32 14.68 -27.68
CA LEU A 87 0.69 14.45 -28.70
C LEU A 87 1.63 13.29 -28.34
N ILE A 88 2.03 13.16 -27.07
CA ILE A 88 2.82 12.01 -26.59
C ILE A 88 2.03 10.71 -26.74
N LEU A 89 0.76 10.67 -26.29
CA LEU A 89 -0.10 9.49 -26.47
C LEU A 89 -0.27 9.12 -27.96
N LYS A 90 -0.48 10.10 -28.84
CA LYS A 90 -0.60 9.89 -30.29
C LYS A 90 0.70 9.37 -30.94
N LYS A 91 1.87 9.62 -30.34
CA LYS A 91 3.16 9.04 -30.74
C LYS A 91 3.39 7.65 -30.14
N ALA A 92 2.90 7.39 -28.94
CA ALA A 92 2.95 6.08 -28.30
C ALA A 92 2.04 5.06 -29.00
N GLY A 93 0.82 5.47 -29.37
CA GLY A 93 -0.17 4.65 -30.10
C GLY A 93 0.18 4.36 -31.57
N GLN A 94 1.44 4.57 -31.96
CA GLN A 94 2.01 4.02 -33.20
C GLN A 94 2.71 2.66 -32.95
N PHE A 95 2.91 2.29 -31.69
CA PHE A 95 3.65 1.10 -31.23
C PHE A 95 2.90 0.29 -30.15
N LEU A 96 1.80 0.83 -29.61
CA LEU A 96 0.98 0.26 -28.54
C LEU A 96 -0.48 0.15 -28.99
N ASP A 97 -1.17 -0.91 -28.56
CA ASP A 97 -2.62 -1.05 -28.71
C ASP A 97 -3.41 -0.21 -27.68
N ASN A 98 -4.75 -0.27 -27.76
CA ASN A 98 -5.65 0.48 -26.87
C ASN A 98 -5.48 0.12 -25.38
N ILE A 99 -5.17 -1.14 -25.05
CA ILE A 99 -5.01 -1.61 -23.66
C ILE A 99 -3.70 -1.06 -23.10
N HIS A 100 -2.60 -1.19 -23.84
CA HIS A 100 -1.30 -0.64 -23.45
C HIS A 100 -1.32 0.90 -23.42
N ILE A 101 -2.13 1.57 -24.25
CA ILE A 101 -2.38 3.02 -24.15
C ILE A 101 -3.16 3.38 -22.88
N ASN A 102 -4.17 2.62 -22.48
CA ASN A 102 -4.86 2.84 -21.20
C ASN A 102 -3.93 2.58 -20.00
N LEU A 103 -3.06 1.58 -20.07
CA LEU A 103 -2.01 1.33 -19.07
C LEU A 103 -0.98 2.47 -19.04
N LEU A 104 -0.61 3.06 -20.17
CA LEU A 104 0.28 4.22 -20.25
C LEU A 104 -0.37 5.48 -19.62
N LYS A 105 -1.64 5.76 -19.93
CA LYS A 105 -2.44 6.81 -19.27
C LYS A 105 -2.46 6.65 -17.75
N PHE A 106 -2.64 5.42 -17.28
CA PHE A 106 -2.63 5.09 -15.86
C PHE A 106 -1.23 5.21 -15.24
N ALA A 107 -0.18 4.80 -15.95
CA ALA A 107 1.20 4.98 -15.53
C ALA A 107 1.58 6.47 -15.40
N PHE A 108 1.05 7.34 -16.26
CA PHE A 108 1.14 8.80 -16.11
C PHE A 108 0.32 9.34 -14.93
N SER A 109 -0.85 8.78 -14.62
CA SER A 109 -1.60 9.15 -13.40
C SER A 109 -0.87 8.75 -12.10
N LEU A 110 -0.17 7.61 -12.14
CA LEU A 110 0.69 7.11 -11.06
C LEU A 110 2.09 7.76 -11.01
N ARG A 111 2.50 8.47 -12.07
CA ARG A 111 3.90 8.91 -12.31
C ARG A 111 4.91 7.76 -12.15
N ALA A 112 4.52 6.56 -12.57
CA ALA A 112 5.12 5.29 -12.18
C ALA A 112 6.62 5.15 -12.53
N TYR A 113 7.04 5.78 -13.64
CA TYR A 113 8.42 5.77 -14.14
C TYR A 113 9.24 7.01 -13.72
N SER A 114 8.64 7.96 -12.99
CA SER A 114 9.37 9.11 -12.44
C SER A 114 10.54 8.72 -11.52
N PRO A 115 10.51 7.60 -10.74
CA PRO A 115 11.68 7.17 -9.99
C PRO A 115 12.82 6.72 -10.91
N THR A 116 12.56 6.07 -12.05
CA THR A 116 13.62 5.70 -13.02
C THR A 116 14.26 6.93 -13.66
N VAL A 117 13.47 7.93 -14.06
CA VAL A 117 14.00 9.18 -14.61
C VAL A 117 14.83 9.94 -13.56
N GLN A 118 14.40 9.96 -12.30
CA GLN A 118 15.14 10.55 -11.18
C GLN A 118 16.41 9.75 -10.84
N MET A 119 16.37 8.42 -10.91
CA MET A 119 17.53 7.53 -10.73
C MET A 119 18.63 7.87 -11.73
N PHE A 120 18.29 8.08 -13.01
CA PHE A 120 19.26 8.54 -13.99
C PHE A 120 19.82 9.95 -13.69
N GLN A 121 19.05 10.85 -13.06
CA GLN A 121 19.59 12.14 -12.62
C GLN A 121 20.61 11.97 -11.48
N GLN A 122 20.36 11.04 -10.55
CA GLN A 122 21.30 10.70 -9.47
C GLN A 122 22.59 10.05 -10.01
N VAL A 123 22.47 9.20 -11.04
CA VAL A 123 23.62 8.63 -11.78
C VAL A 123 24.40 9.70 -12.55
N ALA A 124 23.71 10.62 -13.25
CA ALA A 124 24.35 11.72 -13.98
C ALA A 124 25.06 12.73 -13.05
N ALA A 125 24.55 12.93 -11.83
CA ALA A 125 25.20 13.75 -10.82
C ALA A 125 26.51 13.15 -10.29
N ALA A 126 26.72 11.83 -10.42
CA ALA A 126 27.98 11.17 -10.09
C ALA A 126 29.02 11.21 -11.23
N GLU A 127 28.57 11.41 -12.48
CA GLU A 127 29.42 11.58 -13.68
C GLU A 127 29.15 12.95 -14.34
N PRO A 128 29.43 14.08 -13.66
CA PRO A 128 28.92 15.39 -14.06
C PRO A 128 29.39 15.85 -15.46
N PRO A 129 28.55 16.64 -16.17
CA PRO A 129 28.90 17.20 -17.48
C PRO A 129 30.08 18.18 -17.40
N PRO A 130 30.81 18.40 -18.51
CA PRO A 130 31.63 19.59 -18.65
C PRO A 130 30.78 20.87 -18.59
N ASP A 131 31.40 21.99 -18.21
CA ASP A 131 30.70 23.25 -17.98
C ASP A 131 29.85 23.71 -19.18
N GLY A 132 28.61 24.10 -18.90
CA GLY A 132 27.70 24.68 -19.88
C GLY A 132 27.04 23.68 -20.85
N CYS A 133 27.43 22.40 -20.88
CA CYS A 133 26.83 21.38 -21.75
C CYS A 133 25.32 21.15 -21.47
N ALA A 134 24.53 20.74 -22.48
CA ALA A 134 23.12 20.36 -22.32
C ALA A 134 22.87 18.86 -22.52
N ALA A 135 23.55 18.27 -23.51
CA ALA A 135 23.80 16.85 -23.60
C ALA A 135 25.33 16.60 -23.59
N PHE A 136 25.78 15.44 -23.14
CA PHE A 136 27.19 15.07 -23.13
C PHE A 136 27.39 13.57 -23.29
N VAL A 137 28.56 13.15 -23.77
CA VAL A 137 28.93 11.74 -23.93
C VAL A 137 30.09 11.36 -23.02
N VAL A 138 29.99 10.18 -22.43
CA VAL A 138 31.03 9.53 -21.64
C VAL A 138 31.58 8.33 -22.40
N VAL A 139 32.88 8.35 -22.68
CA VAL A 139 33.62 7.21 -23.26
C VAL A 139 34.63 6.77 -22.22
N HIS A 140 34.47 5.59 -21.60
CA HIS A 140 35.43 4.99 -20.65
C HIS A 140 36.01 6.02 -19.64
N GLY A 141 35.15 6.74 -18.91
CA GLY A 141 35.55 7.71 -17.89
C GLY A 141 36.18 9.02 -18.42
N LYS A 142 35.91 9.44 -19.67
CA LYS A 142 36.18 10.80 -20.15
C LYS A 142 34.96 11.39 -20.86
N HIS A 143 34.62 12.61 -20.47
CA HIS A 143 33.38 13.29 -20.84
C HIS A 143 33.68 14.34 -21.92
N THR A 144 32.74 14.55 -22.86
CA THR A 144 32.76 15.72 -23.76
C THR A 144 31.34 16.06 -24.22
N CYS A 145 31.07 17.33 -24.53
CA CYS A 145 29.88 17.72 -25.30
C CYS A 145 30.22 18.27 -26.70
N LYS A 146 31.37 17.87 -27.27
CA LYS A 146 31.75 18.18 -28.66
C LYS A 146 31.82 16.91 -29.50
N ILE A 147 30.95 16.82 -30.51
CA ILE A 147 30.87 15.68 -31.44
C ILE A 147 32.23 15.40 -32.14
N SER A 148 33.03 16.43 -32.39
CA SER A 148 34.38 16.34 -32.99
C SER A 148 35.38 15.57 -32.12
N GLU A 149 35.26 15.62 -30.79
CA GLU A 149 36.20 14.99 -29.86
C GLU A 149 35.96 13.47 -29.71
N ILE A 150 34.77 12.98 -30.07
CA ILE A 150 34.38 11.56 -29.95
C ILE A 150 35.38 10.63 -30.66
N LYS A 151 35.85 11.00 -31.87
CA LYS A 151 36.85 10.20 -32.62
C LYS A 151 38.17 10.08 -31.84
N LYS A 152 38.60 11.14 -31.16
CA LYS A 152 39.82 11.19 -30.34
C LYS A 152 39.66 10.34 -29.08
N LEU A 153 38.52 10.42 -28.39
CA LEU A 153 38.27 9.61 -27.19
C LEU A 153 38.17 8.11 -27.48
N LEU A 154 37.47 7.72 -28.55
CA LEU A 154 37.34 6.32 -28.96
C LEU A 154 38.70 5.67 -29.30
N SER A 155 39.61 6.42 -29.94
CA SER A 155 40.97 5.93 -30.25
C SER A 155 41.82 5.57 -29.02
N LYS A 156 41.40 5.98 -27.81
CA LYS A 156 42.02 5.66 -26.53
C LYS A 156 41.03 5.00 -25.57
N ALA A 157 39.99 4.31 -26.06
CA ALA A 157 38.99 3.67 -25.20
C ALA A 157 39.52 2.37 -24.56
N THR A 158 40.16 1.50 -25.35
CA THR A 158 40.69 0.20 -24.90
C THR A 158 41.79 0.31 -23.83
N SER A 159 42.50 1.43 -23.75
CA SER A 159 43.50 1.70 -22.72
C SER A 159 42.92 2.25 -21.40
N ARG A 160 41.61 2.12 -21.18
CA ARG A 160 40.87 2.66 -20.02
C ARG A 160 39.77 1.68 -19.59
N PRO A 161 39.47 1.58 -18.28
CA PRO A 161 38.47 0.63 -17.78
C PRO A 161 37.12 0.81 -18.49
N ARG A 162 36.52 -0.31 -18.88
CA ARG A 162 35.17 -0.35 -19.46
C ARG A 162 34.18 0.16 -18.40
N PRO A 163 33.25 1.06 -18.75
CA PRO A 163 32.26 1.55 -17.78
C PRO A 163 31.31 0.42 -17.39
N PHE A 164 30.88 0.43 -16.13
CA PHE A 164 29.80 -0.44 -15.66
C PHE A 164 28.48 0.00 -16.30
N LEU A 165 27.74 -0.96 -16.85
CA LEU A 165 26.40 -0.77 -17.38
C LEU A 165 25.40 -1.39 -16.40
N PHE A 166 24.32 -0.66 -16.14
CA PHE A 166 23.22 -1.11 -15.30
C PHE A 166 22.23 -1.95 -16.11
N GLU A 167 21.45 -2.82 -15.46
CA GLU A 167 20.39 -3.61 -16.11
C GLU A 167 19.42 -2.74 -16.93
N ARG A 168 19.09 -1.55 -16.39
CA ARG A 168 18.18 -0.58 -17.04
C ARG A 168 18.86 0.41 -17.98
N ASP A 169 20.13 0.22 -18.35
CA ASP A 169 20.77 1.07 -19.37
C ASP A 169 20.27 0.73 -20.78
N HIS A 170 19.71 1.72 -21.48
CA HIS A 170 19.18 1.55 -22.84
C HIS A 170 20.31 1.31 -23.84
N LYS A 171 20.53 0.05 -24.23
CA LYS A 171 21.55 -0.39 -25.20
C LYS A 171 21.02 -0.27 -26.63
N PHE A 172 21.70 0.48 -27.50
CA PHE A 172 21.34 0.52 -28.92
C PHE A 172 21.65 -0.83 -29.60
N PRO A 173 20.70 -1.43 -30.36
CA PRO A 173 20.88 -2.74 -30.98
C PRO A 173 22.21 -2.89 -31.74
N THR A 174 22.96 -3.93 -31.39
CA THR A 174 24.25 -4.30 -32.01
C THR A 174 24.55 -5.77 -31.75
N GLY A 175 25.09 -6.47 -32.75
CA GLY A 175 25.42 -7.91 -32.66
C GLY A 175 26.75 -8.23 -31.97
N ASN A 176 27.39 -7.26 -31.30
CA ASN A 176 28.69 -7.47 -30.65
C ASN A 176 28.86 -6.57 -29.41
N GLU A 177 28.82 -7.18 -28.21
CA GLU A 177 29.00 -6.46 -26.95
C GLU A 177 30.46 -6.11 -26.62
N SER A 178 31.46 -6.73 -27.26
CA SER A 178 32.89 -6.44 -27.00
C SER A 178 33.33 -5.02 -27.42
N LEU A 179 32.49 -4.32 -28.20
CA LEU A 179 32.77 -3.00 -28.75
C LEU A 179 33.02 -1.91 -27.68
N PRO A 180 33.81 -0.86 -27.99
CA PRO A 180 34.03 0.26 -27.09
C PRO A 180 32.73 0.97 -26.70
N VAL A 181 32.56 1.23 -25.39
CA VAL A 181 31.30 1.73 -24.85
C VAL A 181 31.26 3.25 -24.87
N ILE A 182 30.14 3.82 -25.33
CA ILE A 182 29.85 5.25 -25.27
C ILE A 182 28.42 5.51 -24.78
N ILE A 183 28.33 6.26 -23.70
CA ILE A 183 27.09 6.58 -22.99
C ILE A 183 26.72 8.02 -23.32
N LEU A 184 25.53 8.26 -23.86
CA LEU A 184 24.96 9.60 -24.03
C LEU A 184 24.09 9.93 -22.83
N TYR A 185 24.32 11.10 -22.25
CA TYR A 185 23.47 11.73 -21.25
C TYR A 185 22.73 12.90 -21.91
N ALA A 186 21.40 12.79 -22.07
CA ALA A 186 20.58 13.81 -22.74
C ALA A 186 19.09 13.77 -22.34
N GLU A 187 18.34 14.82 -22.65
CA GLU A 187 16.86 14.86 -22.59
C GLU A 187 16.30 14.55 -23.99
N ILE A 188 15.55 13.45 -24.12
CA ILE A 188 14.93 13.03 -25.38
C ILE A 188 13.98 14.12 -25.91
N GLY A 189 13.98 14.34 -27.22
CA GLY A 189 13.17 15.36 -27.87
C GLY A 189 13.85 16.73 -28.01
N THR A 190 15.05 16.92 -27.43
CA THR A 190 15.86 18.13 -27.62
C THR A 190 16.70 18.07 -28.90
N ARG A 191 17.09 19.25 -29.43
CA ARG A 191 17.92 19.32 -30.65
C ARG A 191 19.32 18.76 -30.41
N GLU A 192 19.88 19.06 -29.24
CA GLU A 192 21.17 18.56 -28.78
C GLU A 192 21.16 17.03 -28.67
N PHE A 193 20.08 16.42 -28.16
CA PHE A 193 19.88 14.98 -28.24
C PHE A 193 19.91 14.47 -29.68
N ALA A 194 19.11 15.05 -30.58
CA ALA A 194 19.01 14.61 -31.97
C ALA A 194 20.35 14.69 -32.72
N GLU A 195 21.16 15.73 -32.48
CA GLU A 195 22.51 15.87 -33.07
C GLU A 195 23.47 14.75 -32.64
N PHE A 196 23.56 14.47 -31.32
CA PHE A 196 24.37 13.37 -30.82
C PHE A 196 23.83 12.02 -31.29
N HIS A 197 22.53 11.78 -31.14
CA HIS A 197 21.89 10.51 -31.47
C HIS A 197 22.13 10.10 -32.92
N ARG A 198 21.96 11.04 -33.88
CA ARG A 198 22.23 10.83 -35.31
C ARG A 198 23.67 10.37 -35.61
N VAL A 199 24.65 10.82 -34.82
CA VAL A 199 26.07 10.44 -34.99
C VAL A 199 26.37 9.11 -34.30
N LEU A 200 25.76 8.84 -33.14
CA LEU A 200 25.97 7.63 -32.37
C LEU A 200 25.23 6.43 -32.95
N SER A 201 23.95 6.54 -33.30
CA SER A 201 23.19 5.45 -33.94
C SER A 201 23.84 5.04 -35.27
N LYS A 202 24.30 6.01 -36.08
CA LYS A 202 25.08 5.72 -37.31
C LYS A 202 26.42 5.03 -37.02
N LYS A 203 27.08 5.26 -35.87
CA LYS A 203 28.31 4.54 -35.49
C LYS A 203 28.02 3.13 -34.95
N SER A 204 26.92 2.96 -34.22
CA SER A 204 26.46 1.66 -33.67
C SER A 204 26.03 0.73 -34.80
N LYS A 205 25.18 1.20 -35.73
CA LYS A 205 24.75 0.49 -36.95
C LYS A 205 25.92 0.10 -37.88
N ASN A 206 27.09 0.72 -37.74
CA ASN A 206 28.32 0.39 -38.46
C ASN A 206 29.28 -0.53 -37.66
N GLY A 207 28.84 -1.09 -36.53
CA GLY A 207 29.61 -2.03 -35.70
C GLY A 207 30.84 -1.42 -35.00
N LYS A 208 30.84 -0.11 -34.70
CA LYS A 208 32.07 0.60 -34.23
C LYS A 208 32.07 0.98 -32.75
N ILE A 209 30.94 0.84 -32.07
CA ILE A 209 30.71 1.20 -30.66
C ILE A 209 29.55 0.37 -30.10
N LEU A 210 29.52 0.19 -28.77
CA LEU A 210 28.29 -0.07 -28.03
C LEU A 210 27.74 1.28 -27.56
N TYR A 211 26.64 1.74 -28.17
CA TYR A 211 25.98 3.01 -27.82
C TYR A 211 24.91 2.78 -26.75
N VAL A 212 24.95 3.57 -25.68
CA VAL A 212 24.01 3.54 -24.56
C VAL A 212 23.41 4.93 -24.32
N LEU A 213 22.15 5.02 -23.89
CA LEU A 213 21.47 6.27 -23.53
C LEU A 213 21.01 6.24 -22.06
N ARG A 214 21.32 7.32 -21.33
CA ARG A 214 20.83 7.62 -19.98
C ARG A 214 20.14 8.99 -19.97
N HIS A 215 19.03 9.14 -19.26
CA HIS A 215 18.31 10.42 -19.21
C HIS A 215 19.11 11.47 -18.42
N TYR A 216 19.23 12.68 -18.97
CA TYR A 216 19.83 13.82 -18.27
C TYR A 216 19.10 15.12 -18.58
N ILE A 217 18.60 15.77 -17.52
CA ILE A 217 17.83 17.02 -17.59
C ILE A 217 18.68 18.14 -17.00
N LYS A 218 19.25 18.99 -17.86
CA LYS A 218 20.15 20.10 -17.46
C LYS A 218 19.50 21.08 -16.47
N LYS A 219 18.20 21.29 -16.57
CA LYS A 219 17.42 22.19 -15.71
C LYS A 219 16.10 21.51 -15.30
N PRO A 220 16.08 20.75 -14.18
CA PRO A 220 14.86 20.14 -13.66
C PRO A 220 13.79 21.18 -13.31
N SER A 221 12.53 20.73 -13.19
CA SER A 221 11.41 21.58 -12.78
C SER A 221 11.60 22.18 -11.39
N SER A 222 11.09 23.39 -11.16
CA SER A 222 10.98 23.96 -9.82
C SER A 222 9.77 23.45 -9.03
N ARG A 223 8.85 22.72 -9.69
CA ARG A 223 7.76 22.00 -9.03
C ARG A 223 8.26 20.65 -8.54
N LYS A 224 7.88 20.25 -7.32
CA LYS A 224 8.04 18.88 -6.83
C LYS A 224 7.07 17.95 -7.57
N MET A 225 7.45 16.70 -7.72
CA MET A 225 6.56 15.66 -8.26
C MET A 225 5.34 15.47 -7.33
N LEU A 226 4.12 15.52 -7.86
CA LEU A 226 2.91 15.11 -7.12
C LEU A 226 2.60 13.64 -7.38
N LEU A 227 2.30 12.88 -6.32
CA LEU A 227 2.10 11.43 -6.36
C LEU A 227 0.64 11.03 -6.23
N SER A 228 0.31 9.79 -6.59
CA SER A 228 -0.99 9.14 -6.33
C SER A 228 -0.78 7.72 -5.80
N GLY A 229 -1.85 6.95 -5.57
CA GLY A 229 -1.80 5.57 -5.06
C GLY A 229 -1.78 5.42 -3.53
N TYR A 230 -2.08 6.50 -2.79
CA TYR A 230 -2.17 6.50 -1.32
C TYR A 230 -3.62 6.76 -0.84
N GLY A 231 -3.90 6.34 0.39
CA GLY A 231 -5.12 6.68 1.12
C GLY A 231 -4.90 7.87 2.06
N VAL A 232 -5.95 8.65 2.28
CA VAL A 232 -6.03 9.61 3.37
C VAL A 232 -7.26 9.26 4.21
N GLU A 233 -7.07 9.24 5.52
CA GLU A 233 -8.12 9.00 6.51
C GLU A 233 -8.32 10.27 7.33
N LEU A 234 -9.58 10.59 7.62
CA LEU A 234 -9.98 11.62 8.57
C LEU A 234 -10.79 10.91 9.66
N ALA A 235 -10.09 10.47 10.70
CA ALA A 235 -10.64 9.69 11.80
C ALA A 235 -11.39 10.60 12.77
N ILE A 236 -12.55 10.14 13.24
CA ILE A 236 -13.25 10.74 14.37
C ILE A 236 -12.46 10.36 15.64
N LYS A 237 -12.29 11.31 16.56
CA LYS A 237 -11.60 11.09 17.82
C LYS A 237 -12.63 10.80 18.90
N ASP A 238 -12.69 9.56 19.40
CA ASP A 238 -13.75 9.13 20.30
C ASP A 238 -13.80 9.95 21.59
N THR A 239 -14.84 10.77 21.72
CA THR A 239 -15.09 11.60 22.91
C THR A 239 -15.82 10.84 24.02
N GLU A 240 -16.24 9.59 23.79
CA GLU A 240 -17.19 8.88 24.65
C GLU A 240 -16.67 8.57 26.07
N TYR A 241 -15.35 8.57 26.28
CA TYR A 241 -14.76 8.49 27.63
C TYR A 241 -14.42 9.86 28.27
N LYS A 242 -14.87 10.97 27.70
CA LYS A 242 -14.75 12.32 28.32
C LYS A 242 -16.03 13.16 28.28
N ALA A 243 -16.77 13.17 27.18
CA ALA A 243 -17.89 14.07 26.93
C ALA A 243 -19.27 13.42 27.19
N LEU A 244 -19.59 13.16 28.46
CA LEU A 244 -20.95 12.79 28.90
C LEU A 244 -21.69 13.96 29.59
N ASP A 245 -21.00 15.07 29.88
CA ASP A 245 -21.49 16.14 30.77
C ASP A 245 -21.68 17.52 30.09
N ASP A 246 -21.13 17.73 28.89
CA ASP A 246 -21.06 19.08 28.25
C ASP A 246 -22.38 19.58 27.64
N ILE A 247 -23.49 18.84 27.79
CA ILE A 247 -24.85 19.29 27.42
C ILE A 247 -25.54 19.93 28.64
N GLN A 248 -24.90 20.91 29.28
CA GLN A 248 -25.64 21.89 30.07
C GLN A 248 -26.34 22.85 29.11
N VAL A 249 -27.68 22.84 29.14
CA VAL A 249 -28.54 23.65 28.27
C VAL A 249 -28.43 25.13 28.64
N LYS A 250 -27.45 25.82 28.04
CA LYS A 250 -27.46 27.29 27.96
C LYS A 250 -28.53 27.71 26.96
N THR A 251 -29.58 28.33 27.47
CA THR A 251 -30.58 29.05 26.67
C THR A 251 -29.92 30.20 25.92
N VAL A 252 -29.63 29.97 24.64
CA VAL A 252 -29.10 30.99 23.74
C VAL A 252 -30.23 31.97 23.39
N SER A 253 -30.16 33.18 23.92
CA SER A 253 -30.99 34.32 23.53
C SER A 253 -30.72 34.75 22.09
N ASP A 254 -31.69 35.41 21.46
CA ASP A 254 -31.72 35.66 20.02
C ASP A 254 -30.47 36.34 19.45
N ALA A 255 -29.76 35.62 18.59
CA ALA A 255 -28.74 36.14 17.69
C ALA A 255 -29.30 36.12 16.26
N THR A 256 -29.19 37.23 15.54
CA THR A 256 -29.85 37.44 14.24
C THR A 256 -29.30 36.50 13.17
N ILE A 257 -30.17 35.74 12.50
CA ILE A 257 -29.79 34.70 11.53
C ILE A 257 -29.89 35.25 10.10
N GLU A 258 -28.76 35.33 9.40
CA GLU A 258 -28.73 35.66 7.96
C GLU A 258 -29.42 34.58 7.10
N GLN A 259 -29.96 34.98 5.95
CA GLN A 259 -30.69 34.09 5.05
C GLN A 259 -29.74 33.43 4.04
N THR A 260 -29.75 32.10 3.98
CA THR A 260 -29.08 31.30 2.93
C THR A 260 -30.11 30.45 2.20
N ASP A 261 -30.47 30.85 0.98
CA ASP A 261 -31.40 30.10 0.12
C ASP A 261 -30.67 28.98 -0.63
N ALA A 262 -30.59 27.80 0.00
CA ALA A 262 -30.14 26.56 -0.63
C ALA A 262 -31.38 25.77 -1.11
N ASP A 263 -31.58 25.69 -2.42
CA ASP A 263 -32.86 25.28 -3.02
C ASP A 263 -33.14 23.76 -2.92
N GLU A 264 -32.11 22.95 -2.70
CA GLU A 264 -32.22 21.52 -2.37
C GLU A 264 -31.54 21.21 -1.04
N VAL A 265 -32.23 20.50 -0.14
CA VAL A 265 -31.68 20.02 1.14
C VAL A 265 -32.14 18.59 1.39
N GLN A 266 -31.19 17.66 1.52
CA GLN A 266 -31.42 16.22 1.73
C GLN A 266 -32.38 15.55 0.73
N GLY A 267 -32.37 15.98 -0.55
CA GLY A 267 -33.24 15.45 -1.60
C GLY A 267 -34.63 16.10 -1.67
N PHE A 268 -34.94 17.07 -0.81
CA PHE A 268 -36.14 17.90 -0.89
C PHE A 268 -35.84 19.19 -1.67
N LEU A 269 -36.51 19.38 -2.81
CA LEU A 269 -36.48 20.60 -3.62
C LEU A 269 -37.38 21.67 -2.97
N PHE A 270 -36.80 22.47 -2.08
CA PHE A 270 -37.54 23.44 -1.27
C PHE A 270 -38.16 24.58 -2.07
N GLY A 271 -37.57 25.00 -3.19
CA GLY A 271 -38.21 25.94 -4.13
C GLY A 271 -39.55 25.41 -4.63
N LYS A 272 -39.57 24.26 -5.32
CA LYS A 272 -40.80 23.60 -5.78
C LYS A 272 -41.80 23.33 -4.67
N LEU A 273 -41.35 22.88 -3.49
CA LEU A 273 -42.25 22.64 -2.36
C LEU A 273 -42.92 23.93 -1.86
N LYS A 274 -42.20 25.06 -1.86
CA LYS A 274 -42.74 26.39 -1.48
C LYS A 274 -43.61 27.02 -2.58
N GLU A 275 -43.48 26.60 -3.83
CA GLU A 275 -44.40 26.94 -4.93
C GLU A 275 -45.71 26.14 -4.84
N ILE A 276 -45.61 24.81 -4.70
CA ILE A 276 -46.75 23.88 -4.67
C ILE A 276 -47.58 24.06 -3.39
N TYR A 277 -46.92 24.25 -2.24
CA TYR A 277 -47.57 24.43 -0.93
C TYR A 277 -47.29 25.83 -0.37
N SER A 278 -47.74 26.85 -1.11
CA SER A 278 -47.56 28.27 -0.78
C SER A 278 -48.08 28.66 0.61
N ASN A 279 -49.11 27.96 1.12
CA ASN A 279 -49.67 28.11 2.47
C ASN A 279 -48.78 27.55 3.59
N LEU A 280 -47.75 26.76 3.27
CA LEU A 280 -46.81 26.15 4.21
C LEU A 280 -45.39 26.74 4.09
N LYS A 281 -45.22 27.85 3.37
CA LYS A 281 -43.91 28.42 3.00
C LYS A 281 -42.98 28.71 4.21
N ASP A 282 -43.55 29.18 5.32
CA ASP A 282 -42.80 29.42 6.56
C ASP A 282 -42.45 28.10 7.27
N ASN A 283 -43.40 27.18 7.40
CA ASN A 283 -43.17 25.85 7.98
C ASN A 283 -42.13 25.05 7.18
N LEU A 284 -42.15 25.13 5.84
CA LEU A 284 -41.14 24.55 4.96
C LEU A 284 -39.77 25.21 5.17
N THR A 285 -39.72 26.52 5.43
CA THR A 285 -38.46 27.23 5.73
C THR A 285 -37.92 26.91 7.13
N VAL A 286 -38.79 26.68 8.12
CA VAL A 286 -38.41 26.16 9.45
C VAL A 286 -37.93 24.71 9.35
N PHE A 287 -38.59 23.86 8.56
CA PHE A 287 -38.20 22.47 8.32
C PHE A 287 -36.85 22.37 7.58
N GLN A 288 -36.63 23.19 6.55
CA GLN A 288 -35.34 23.35 5.86
C GLN A 288 -34.23 23.74 6.86
N LYS A 289 -34.47 24.74 7.73
CA LYS A 289 -33.54 25.13 8.79
C LYS A 289 -33.31 24.02 9.83
N TYR A 290 -34.35 23.23 10.15
CA TYR A 290 -34.24 22.08 11.05
C TYR A 290 -33.35 20.98 10.46
N LEU A 291 -33.53 20.61 9.18
CA LEU A 291 -32.70 19.64 8.48
C LEU A 291 -31.23 20.08 8.39
N ILE A 292 -30.97 21.37 8.15
CA ILE A 292 -29.62 21.97 8.16
C ILE A 292 -29.00 21.95 9.57
N LYS A 293 -29.81 22.06 10.63
CA LYS A 293 -29.35 22.05 12.03
C LYS A 293 -29.11 20.62 12.57
N SER A 294 -29.98 19.67 12.24
CA SER A 294 -29.85 18.26 12.67
C SER A 294 -28.72 17.54 11.94
N SER A 295 -28.51 17.80 10.66
CA SER A 295 -27.40 17.20 9.89
C SER A 295 -26.00 17.56 10.38
N LYS A 296 -25.84 18.62 11.19
CA LYS A 296 -24.57 19.00 11.82
C LYS A 296 -24.31 18.33 13.19
N ALA A 297 -25.26 17.54 13.68
CA ALA A 297 -25.19 16.84 14.97
C ALA A 297 -25.38 15.33 14.78
N MET A 298 -24.29 14.60 14.56
CA MET A 298 -24.27 13.15 14.63
C MET A 298 -24.51 12.71 16.08
N MET A 299 -25.40 11.74 16.31
CA MET A 299 -25.60 11.09 17.61
C MET A 299 -24.92 9.72 17.61
N PRO A 300 -24.38 9.27 18.76
CA PRO A 300 -23.78 7.93 18.87
C PRO A 300 -24.85 6.83 18.74
N LEU A 301 -24.48 5.76 18.04
CA LEU A 301 -25.32 4.58 17.79
C LEU A 301 -25.22 3.61 18.96
N LYS A 302 -26.32 2.92 19.28
CA LYS A 302 -26.35 1.93 20.37
C LYS A 302 -26.03 0.53 19.86
N VAL A 303 -25.47 -0.32 20.72
CA VAL A 303 -24.93 -1.64 20.35
C VAL A 303 -25.92 -2.54 19.58
N TRP A 304 -27.23 -2.47 19.87
CA TRP A 304 -28.24 -3.24 19.11
C TRP A 304 -28.56 -2.65 17.72
N GLU A 305 -28.32 -1.36 17.51
CA GLU A 305 -28.52 -0.64 16.24
C GLU A 305 -27.39 -0.96 15.23
N LEU A 306 -26.32 -1.62 15.68
CA LEU A 306 -25.14 -1.98 14.89
C LEU A 306 -25.23 -3.35 14.21
N GLN A 307 -26.04 -4.28 14.74
CA GLN A 307 -25.87 -5.72 14.51
C GLN A 307 -25.96 -6.15 13.04
N ASP A 308 -26.82 -5.50 12.24
CA ASP A 308 -27.12 -5.87 10.85
C ASP A 308 -26.59 -4.84 9.83
N LEU A 309 -25.80 -3.84 10.25
CA LEU A 309 -25.43 -2.72 9.36
C LEU A 309 -24.69 -3.16 8.09
N SER A 310 -23.85 -4.21 8.14
CA SER A 310 -23.21 -4.76 6.94
C SER A 310 -24.22 -5.34 5.94
N PHE A 311 -25.26 -6.04 6.41
CA PHE A 311 -26.33 -6.56 5.56
C PHE A 311 -27.20 -5.45 4.98
N GLN A 312 -27.50 -4.41 5.77
CA GLN A 312 -28.27 -3.25 5.29
C GLN A 312 -27.49 -2.50 4.20
N ALA A 313 -26.19 -2.25 4.42
CA ALA A 313 -25.31 -1.64 3.43
C ALA A 313 -25.22 -2.46 2.15
N ALA A 314 -24.99 -3.78 2.25
CA ALA A 314 -24.96 -4.67 1.09
C ALA A 314 -26.30 -4.73 0.36
N SER A 315 -27.43 -4.81 1.07
CA SER A 315 -28.78 -4.80 0.48
C SER A 315 -29.05 -3.52 -0.32
N GLN A 316 -28.60 -2.36 0.20
CA GLN A 316 -28.69 -1.09 -0.53
C GLN A 316 -27.82 -1.10 -1.81
N ILE A 317 -26.64 -1.71 -1.78
CA ILE A 317 -25.76 -1.82 -2.95
C ILE A 317 -26.33 -2.82 -3.97
N MET A 318 -26.86 -3.96 -3.52
CA MET A 318 -27.49 -4.99 -4.36
C MET A 318 -28.80 -4.53 -5.03
N SER A 319 -29.52 -3.58 -4.44
CA SER A 319 -30.76 -2.99 -5.01
C SER A 319 -30.51 -1.80 -5.94
N THR A 320 -29.26 -1.36 -6.07
CA THR A 320 -28.83 -0.25 -6.93
C THR A 320 -28.47 -0.76 -8.33
N PRO A 321 -28.67 0.02 -9.42
CA PRO A 321 -28.24 -0.38 -10.76
C PRO A 321 -26.77 -0.81 -10.81
N VAL A 322 -26.50 -1.89 -11.56
CA VAL A 322 -25.22 -2.63 -11.58
C VAL A 322 -24.00 -1.72 -11.81
N TYR A 323 -24.12 -0.72 -12.69
CA TYR A 323 -23.05 0.23 -13.01
C TYR A 323 -22.77 1.26 -11.89
N ASP A 324 -23.79 1.60 -11.09
CA ASP A 324 -23.68 2.55 -9.99
C ASP A 324 -23.29 1.89 -8.67
N ALA A 325 -23.53 0.56 -8.54
CA ALA A 325 -23.30 -0.19 -7.31
C ALA A 325 -21.88 -0.06 -6.73
N ILE A 326 -20.82 -0.05 -7.56
CA ILE A 326 -19.45 0.16 -7.05
C ILE A 326 -19.25 1.61 -6.56
N ASN A 327 -19.87 2.60 -7.22
CA ASN A 327 -19.81 3.99 -6.77
C ASN A 327 -20.60 4.21 -5.47
N LEU A 328 -21.74 3.53 -5.29
CA LEU A 328 -22.47 3.54 -4.02
C LEU A 328 -21.71 2.80 -2.92
N MET A 329 -21.11 1.63 -3.19
CA MET A 329 -20.23 0.94 -2.24
C MET A 329 -19.07 1.84 -1.80
N LYS A 330 -18.47 2.58 -2.75
CA LYS A 330 -17.43 3.57 -2.46
C LYS A 330 -17.94 4.66 -1.54
N ASP A 331 -19.08 5.28 -1.85
CA ASP A 331 -19.67 6.34 -1.03
C ASP A 331 -20.05 5.86 0.38
N ILE A 332 -20.69 4.70 0.51
CA ILE A 332 -21.03 4.08 1.80
C ILE A 332 -19.75 3.82 2.61
N ALA A 333 -18.76 3.11 2.05
CA ALA A 333 -17.55 2.77 2.78
C ALA A 333 -16.71 4.01 3.15
N GLN A 334 -16.57 4.98 2.23
CA GLN A 334 -15.73 6.16 2.41
C GLN A 334 -16.36 7.28 3.24
N ASN A 335 -17.70 7.28 3.40
CA ASN A 335 -18.46 8.28 4.16
C ASN A 335 -19.29 7.69 5.31
N PHE A 336 -19.06 6.43 5.70
CA PHE A 336 -19.92 5.65 6.59
C PHE A 336 -20.48 6.39 7.82
N PRO A 337 -19.69 7.18 8.60
CA PRO A 337 -20.22 7.91 9.76
C PRO A 337 -21.39 8.87 9.44
N ILE A 338 -21.41 9.48 8.24
CA ILE A 338 -22.52 10.36 7.78
C ILE A 338 -23.67 9.54 7.15
N LYS A 339 -23.39 8.30 6.71
CA LYS A 339 -24.34 7.43 5.99
C LYS A 339 -25.16 6.55 6.91
N ALA A 340 -24.68 6.29 8.13
CA ALA A 340 -25.44 5.57 9.15
C ALA A 340 -26.77 6.30 9.46
N ARG A 341 -27.89 5.62 9.19
CA ARG A 341 -29.25 6.11 9.45
C ARG A 341 -30.03 5.00 10.16
N ILE A 342 -30.72 5.35 11.23
CA ILE A 342 -31.44 4.37 12.05
C ILE A 342 -32.70 3.91 11.31
N GLY A 343 -32.70 2.65 10.88
CA GLY A 343 -33.88 1.92 10.42
C GLY A 343 -34.35 0.93 11.49
N PHE A 344 -35.67 0.78 11.65
CA PHE A 344 -36.26 -0.17 12.59
C PHE A 344 -36.67 -1.44 11.86
N VAL A 345 -36.10 -2.58 12.28
CA VAL A 345 -36.46 -3.91 11.77
C VAL A 345 -37.39 -4.58 12.77
N PHE A 346 -38.56 -5.00 12.31
CA PHE A 346 -39.53 -5.71 13.14
C PHE A 346 -39.29 -7.22 13.03
N ILE A 347 -39.02 -7.88 14.16
CA ILE A 347 -39.13 -9.34 14.25
C ILE A 347 -40.63 -9.65 14.38
N LEU A 348 -41.17 -10.37 13.40
CA LEU A 348 -42.58 -10.68 13.24
C LEU A 348 -42.78 -12.17 13.03
N ASN A 349 -43.92 -12.70 13.48
CA ASN A 349 -44.26 -14.10 13.29
C ASN A 349 -44.62 -14.40 11.82
N THR A 350 -43.90 -15.34 11.22
CA THR A 350 -43.90 -15.61 9.77
C THR A 350 -44.87 -16.70 9.32
N GLU A 351 -45.57 -17.37 10.24
CA GLU A 351 -46.53 -18.43 9.90
C GLU A 351 -47.78 -17.85 9.23
N ASN A 352 -48.16 -18.38 8.07
CA ASN A 352 -49.24 -17.82 7.24
C ASN A 352 -50.61 -17.80 7.95
N GLU A 353 -50.87 -18.74 8.85
CA GLU A 353 -52.16 -18.92 9.53
C GLU A 353 -52.28 -18.14 10.85
N VAL A 354 -51.19 -17.54 11.35
CA VAL A 354 -51.22 -16.75 12.59
C VAL A 354 -51.93 -15.42 12.37
N ASP A 355 -52.95 -15.17 13.20
CA ASP A 355 -53.82 -14.01 13.08
C ASP A 355 -53.36 -12.79 13.90
N GLY A 356 -53.63 -11.59 13.39
CA GLY A 356 -53.33 -10.32 14.05
C GLY A 356 -54.24 -10.01 15.24
N THR A 357 -55.17 -10.91 15.59
CA THR A 357 -55.87 -10.88 16.88
C THR A 357 -55.19 -11.69 17.98
N ALA A 358 -54.21 -12.54 17.65
CA ALA A 358 -53.49 -13.42 18.57
C ALA A 358 -52.01 -13.03 18.76
N ASP A 359 -51.31 -12.61 17.70
CA ASP A 359 -49.90 -12.21 17.75
C ASP A 359 -49.75 -10.68 17.76
N ALA A 360 -49.09 -10.14 18.78
CA ALA A 360 -48.93 -8.70 18.98
C ALA A 360 -47.99 -8.04 17.95
N GLY A 361 -47.05 -8.78 17.37
CA GLY A 361 -46.20 -8.30 16.28
C GLY A 361 -46.99 -8.20 14.97
N VAL A 362 -47.71 -9.26 14.60
CA VAL A 362 -48.59 -9.26 13.42
C VAL A 362 -49.67 -8.17 13.54
N ALA A 363 -50.23 -7.98 14.74
CA ALA A 363 -51.14 -6.88 15.04
C ALA A 363 -50.51 -5.50 14.79
N LEU A 364 -49.31 -5.27 15.33
CA LEU A 364 -48.57 -4.02 15.20
C LEU A 364 -48.22 -3.69 13.74
N TRP A 365 -47.82 -4.70 12.96
CA TRP A 365 -47.46 -4.55 11.54
C TRP A 365 -48.65 -4.19 10.66
N ARG A 366 -49.78 -4.90 10.81
CA ARG A 366 -51.02 -4.60 10.08
C ARG A 366 -51.58 -3.23 10.48
N ALA A 367 -51.50 -2.87 11.76
CA ALA A 367 -51.83 -1.54 12.27
C ALA A 367 -50.94 -0.43 11.68
N PHE A 368 -49.62 -0.63 11.61
CA PHE A 368 -48.69 0.32 11.03
C PHE A 368 -49.00 0.58 9.55
N ASN A 369 -49.16 -0.49 8.75
CA ASN A 369 -49.48 -0.40 7.32
C ASN A 369 -50.82 0.33 7.08
N TYR A 370 -51.84 0.09 7.91
CA TYR A 370 -53.11 0.81 7.83
C TYR A 370 -52.95 2.33 8.06
N ILE A 371 -52.23 2.72 9.11
CA ILE A 371 -52.03 4.13 9.44
C ILE A 371 -51.11 4.79 8.40
N GLU A 372 -50.13 4.07 7.83
CA GLU A 372 -49.31 4.58 6.72
C GLU A 372 -50.16 4.85 5.48
N GLU A 373 -50.98 3.90 5.03
CA GLU A 373 -51.83 4.05 3.84
C GLU A 373 -52.91 5.14 4.00
N ARG A 374 -53.32 5.46 5.23
CA ARG A 374 -54.35 6.46 5.56
C ARG A 374 -53.82 7.85 5.95
N HIS A 375 -52.68 7.92 6.62
CA HIS A 375 -52.17 9.12 7.31
C HIS A 375 -50.67 9.38 7.11
N GLY A 376 -49.96 8.51 6.38
CA GLY A 376 -48.54 8.65 6.06
C GLY A 376 -47.59 8.10 7.13
N THR A 377 -46.38 7.73 6.69
CA THR A 377 -45.38 7.00 7.48
C THR A 377 -45.01 7.67 8.80
N SER A 378 -44.92 9.00 8.84
CA SER A 378 -44.61 9.75 10.07
C SER A 378 -45.68 9.60 11.15
N GLU A 379 -46.95 9.51 10.74
CA GLU A 379 -48.07 9.41 11.66
C GLU A 379 -48.27 7.96 12.13
N ALA A 380 -48.01 6.99 11.25
CA ALA A 380 -47.89 5.58 11.62
C ALA A 380 -46.79 5.35 12.67
N PHE A 381 -45.60 5.93 12.44
CA PHE A 381 -44.45 5.82 13.33
C PHE A 381 -44.71 6.48 14.70
N THR A 382 -45.33 7.65 14.73
CA THR A 382 -45.74 8.32 15.98
C THR A 382 -46.79 7.51 16.75
N SER A 383 -47.73 6.88 16.04
CA SER A 383 -48.75 6.01 16.64
C SER A 383 -48.14 4.75 17.25
N MET A 384 -47.15 4.15 16.58
CA MET A 384 -46.39 3.02 17.09
C MET A 384 -45.61 3.36 18.37
N ILE A 385 -44.97 4.53 18.45
CA ILE A 385 -44.34 5.00 19.68
C ILE A 385 -45.36 5.11 20.82
N HIS A 386 -46.57 5.61 20.55
CA HIS A 386 -47.64 5.67 21.55
C HIS A 386 -48.14 4.28 22.00
N MET A 387 -48.10 3.25 21.14
CA MET A 387 -48.40 1.87 21.53
C MET A 387 -47.39 1.34 22.54
N PHE A 388 -46.09 1.49 22.27
CA PHE A 388 -45.04 1.09 23.23
C PHE A 388 -45.04 1.93 24.52
N GLN A 389 -45.35 3.24 24.46
CA GLN A 389 -45.42 4.10 25.64
C GLN A 389 -46.54 3.74 26.63
N LYS A 390 -47.60 3.02 26.20
CA LYS A 390 -48.60 2.46 27.12
C LYS A 390 -48.02 1.33 28.00
N VAL A 391 -47.02 0.60 27.51
CA VAL A 391 -46.45 -0.60 28.16
C VAL A 391 -45.51 -0.22 29.30
N LYS A 392 -46.08 0.17 30.45
CA LYS A 392 -45.30 0.56 31.63
C LYS A 392 -44.64 -0.63 32.32
N GLY A 393 -43.31 -0.61 32.39
CA GLY A 393 -42.50 -1.45 33.29
C GLY A 393 -42.20 -2.86 32.78
N HIS A 394 -41.29 -2.97 31.80
CA HIS A 394 -40.68 -4.24 31.35
C HIS A 394 -41.66 -5.38 30.99
N ARG A 395 -42.86 -5.04 30.51
CA ARG A 395 -43.80 -6.01 29.93
C ARG A 395 -43.64 -6.05 28.41
N VAL A 396 -44.06 -7.17 27.80
CA VAL A 396 -44.16 -7.31 26.34
C VAL A 396 -45.44 -6.63 25.87
N LEU A 397 -45.39 -6.00 24.68
CA LEU A 397 -46.56 -5.40 24.02
C LEU A 397 -47.63 -6.47 23.75
N THR A 398 -48.90 -6.17 24.07
CA THR A 398 -50.02 -7.08 23.79
C THR A 398 -50.86 -6.63 22.59
N VAL A 399 -51.65 -7.54 22.02
CA VAL A 399 -52.59 -7.20 20.94
C VAL A 399 -53.59 -6.13 21.38
N ASP A 400 -54.02 -6.14 22.65
CA ASP A 400 -55.03 -5.20 23.16
C ASP A 400 -54.46 -3.80 23.40
N ASP A 401 -53.15 -3.68 23.70
CA ASP A 401 -52.45 -2.39 23.65
C ASP A 401 -52.54 -1.77 22.25
N VAL A 402 -52.26 -2.57 21.21
CA VAL A 402 -52.34 -2.16 19.80
C VAL A 402 -53.77 -1.76 19.42
N LYS A 403 -54.76 -2.63 19.68
CA LYS A 403 -56.19 -2.34 19.43
C LYS A 403 -56.63 -1.03 20.10
N SER A 404 -56.23 -0.80 21.36
CA SER A 404 -56.64 0.38 22.14
C SER A 404 -56.02 1.71 21.66
N VAL A 405 -54.94 1.67 20.87
CA VAL A 405 -54.41 2.87 20.20
C VAL A 405 -55.03 3.02 18.81
N LEU A 406 -55.27 1.91 18.10
CA LEU A 406 -55.97 1.90 16.82
C LEU A 406 -57.39 2.51 16.95
N GLN A 407 -58.17 2.05 17.93
CA GLN A 407 -59.52 2.55 18.24
C GLN A 407 -59.53 4.05 18.58
N ASN A 408 -58.60 4.50 19.43
CA ASN A 408 -58.53 5.90 19.85
C ASN A 408 -58.14 6.85 18.71
N LYS A 409 -57.45 6.36 17.67
CA LYS A 409 -56.92 7.21 16.59
C LYS A 409 -57.70 7.07 15.27
N CYS A 410 -58.33 5.93 15.04
CA CYS A 410 -59.16 5.63 13.88
C CYS A 410 -60.54 5.10 14.31
N PRO A 411 -61.37 5.89 15.02
CA PRO A 411 -62.61 5.41 15.67
C PRO A 411 -63.70 4.90 14.71
N ASN A 412 -63.58 5.19 13.41
CA ASN A 412 -64.52 4.77 12.36
C ASN A 412 -63.98 3.59 11.51
N ALA A 413 -62.99 2.86 11.99
CA ALA A 413 -62.33 1.78 11.26
C ALA A 413 -62.73 0.40 11.82
N ASP A 414 -63.07 -0.55 10.94
CA ASP A 414 -63.29 -1.94 11.34
C ASP A 414 -61.94 -2.63 11.65
N ILE A 415 -61.84 -3.19 12.85
CA ILE A 415 -60.62 -3.80 13.39
C ILE A 415 -60.41 -5.20 12.81
N LEU A 416 -61.49 -5.92 12.45
CA LEU A 416 -61.39 -7.25 11.85
C LEU A 416 -60.87 -7.16 10.41
N ASP A 417 -61.27 -6.12 9.68
CA ASP A 417 -60.81 -5.84 8.31
C ASP A 417 -59.32 -5.43 8.25
N ILE A 418 -58.76 -4.95 9.37
CA ILE A 418 -57.35 -4.53 9.51
C ILE A 418 -56.48 -5.64 10.11
N LEU A 419 -56.92 -6.29 11.18
CA LEU A 419 -56.10 -7.24 11.94
C LEU A 419 -56.35 -8.70 11.54
N GLY A 420 -57.49 -9.04 10.93
CA GLY A 420 -57.92 -10.40 10.64
C GLY A 420 -57.20 -11.11 9.50
N THR A 421 -57.45 -12.41 9.37
CA THR A 421 -56.74 -13.39 8.52
C THR A 421 -56.68 -13.07 7.02
N HIS A 422 -57.60 -12.26 6.50
CA HIS A 422 -57.67 -11.90 5.08
C HIS A 422 -57.36 -10.42 4.79
N SER A 423 -56.78 -9.71 5.77
CA SER A 423 -56.56 -8.27 5.62
C SER A 423 -55.60 -7.91 4.48
N LYS A 424 -56.01 -6.96 3.63
CA LYS A 424 -55.20 -6.52 2.48
C LYS A 424 -53.85 -5.89 2.85
N TYR A 425 -53.69 -5.46 4.11
CA TYR A 425 -52.47 -4.82 4.61
C TYR A 425 -51.34 -5.83 4.96
N ASP A 426 -51.58 -7.14 4.82
CA ASP A 426 -50.56 -8.19 5.06
C ASP A 426 -49.68 -8.49 3.83
N ARG A 427 -50.01 -7.93 2.65
CA ARG A 427 -49.45 -8.31 1.32
C ARG A 427 -47.92 -8.31 1.17
N ARG A 428 -47.17 -7.61 2.03
CA ARG A 428 -45.69 -7.61 2.00
C ARG A 428 -45.05 -8.76 2.80
N ARG A 429 -45.80 -9.48 3.65
CA ARG A 429 -45.28 -10.59 4.48
C ARG A 429 -44.88 -11.81 3.63
N ALA A 430 -45.68 -12.15 2.62
CA ALA A 430 -45.48 -13.34 1.78
C ALA A 430 -44.26 -13.30 0.83
N ALA A 431 -43.61 -12.14 0.67
CA ALA A 431 -42.50 -11.98 -0.30
C ALA A 431 -41.15 -12.53 0.19
N GLY A 432 -40.94 -12.66 1.51
CA GLY A 432 -39.65 -13.09 2.08
C GLY A 432 -39.37 -14.60 1.93
N THR A 433 -40.42 -15.43 1.97
CA THR A 433 -40.31 -16.89 2.08
C THR A 433 -39.60 -17.54 0.89
N SER A 434 -39.73 -16.95 -0.31
CA SER A 434 -39.11 -17.50 -1.52
C SER A 434 -37.57 -17.39 -1.54
N PHE A 435 -36.99 -16.46 -0.77
CA PHE A 435 -35.54 -16.25 -0.67
C PHE A 435 -34.87 -17.31 0.22
N TYR A 436 -35.45 -17.55 1.40
CA TYR A 436 -34.92 -18.52 2.38
C TYR A 436 -34.87 -19.93 1.81
N ASN A 437 -35.94 -20.34 1.11
CA ASN A 437 -36.03 -21.65 0.45
C ASN A 437 -35.01 -21.82 -0.69
N MET A 438 -34.49 -20.74 -1.30
CA MET A 438 -33.36 -20.85 -2.22
C MET A 438 -32.02 -21.02 -1.49
N THR A 439 -31.84 -20.47 -0.27
CA THR A 439 -30.56 -20.55 0.46
C THR A 439 -30.26 -21.93 1.06
N GLY A 440 -31.27 -22.68 1.52
CA GLY A 440 -31.14 -24.13 1.78
C GLY A 440 -30.08 -24.55 2.80
N LEU A 441 -29.98 -23.83 3.93
CA LEU A 441 -29.26 -24.28 5.13
C LEU A 441 -30.29 -24.69 6.19
N GLY A 442 -29.98 -25.74 6.95
CA GLY A 442 -30.90 -26.39 7.88
C GLY A 442 -31.04 -25.70 9.24
N PRO A 443 -31.92 -26.24 10.13
CA PRO A 443 -32.06 -25.76 11.50
C PRO A 443 -30.87 -26.15 12.39
N LEU A 444 -30.61 -25.31 13.40
CA LEU A 444 -29.59 -25.52 14.45
C LEU A 444 -30.15 -26.35 15.63
N PRO A 445 -29.31 -26.97 16.48
CA PRO A 445 -27.84 -26.88 16.55
C PRO A 445 -27.10 -27.87 15.66
N GLN A 446 -25.86 -27.53 15.31
CA GLN A 446 -24.96 -28.37 14.51
C GLN A 446 -23.50 -28.15 14.95
N ALA A 447 -22.67 -29.20 14.91
CA ALA A 447 -21.26 -29.16 15.31
C ALA A 447 -20.32 -29.25 14.08
N LEU A 448 -19.08 -28.74 14.21
CA LEU A 448 -18.13 -28.57 13.11
C LEU A 448 -16.76 -29.19 13.44
N TYR A 449 -16.09 -29.79 12.45
CA TYR A 449 -14.68 -30.16 12.52
C TYR A 449 -13.95 -29.76 11.23
N ASN A 450 -12.88 -28.97 11.37
CA ASN A 450 -12.10 -28.37 10.25
C ASN A 450 -12.93 -27.68 9.14
N GLY A 451 -14.15 -27.23 9.44
CA GLY A 451 -15.01 -26.44 8.56
C GLY A 451 -16.22 -27.16 7.99
N GLU A 452 -16.26 -28.50 8.05
CA GLU A 452 -17.45 -29.28 7.70
C GLU A 452 -18.36 -29.53 8.91
N PRO A 453 -19.69 -29.54 8.72
CA PRO A 453 -20.65 -29.88 9.76
C PRO A 453 -20.94 -31.38 9.83
N PHE A 454 -21.03 -31.92 11.05
CA PHE A 454 -21.56 -33.27 11.29
C PHE A 454 -23.07 -33.34 11.02
N ASP A 455 -23.58 -34.51 10.61
CA ASP A 455 -25.02 -34.74 10.47
C ASP A 455 -25.66 -35.06 11.84
N LEU A 456 -26.95 -34.77 11.97
CA LEU A 456 -27.70 -34.81 13.25
C LEU A 456 -27.80 -36.21 13.89
N LYS A 457 -27.38 -37.27 13.18
CA LYS A 457 -27.30 -38.64 13.70
C LYS A 457 -25.97 -38.94 14.41
N GLU A 458 -24.90 -38.21 14.07
CA GLU A 458 -23.52 -38.49 14.51
C GLU A 458 -23.22 -37.87 15.89
N MET A 459 -24.12 -37.01 16.41
CA MET A 459 -24.02 -36.41 17.75
C MET A 459 -24.45 -37.38 18.88
N SER A 460 -24.28 -38.67 18.67
CA SER A 460 -24.37 -39.74 19.67
C SER A 460 -23.02 -39.89 20.41
N PRO A 461 -22.99 -40.13 21.74
CA PRO A 461 -21.74 -40.31 22.48
C PRO A 461 -20.90 -41.52 22.07
N GLU A 462 -21.50 -42.50 21.38
CA GLU A 462 -20.80 -43.70 20.92
C GLU A 462 -20.22 -43.50 19.49
N ASP A 463 -20.97 -42.82 18.62
CA ASP A 463 -20.62 -42.59 17.21
C ASP A 463 -19.58 -41.47 17.01
N LEU A 464 -19.54 -40.47 17.90
CA LEU A 464 -18.58 -39.35 17.82
C LEU A 464 -17.11 -39.80 17.87
N ARG A 465 -16.83 -41.01 18.40
CA ARG A 465 -15.49 -41.63 18.34
C ARG A 465 -15.16 -42.20 16.95
N GLY A 466 -16.17 -42.63 16.19
CA GLY A 466 -16.02 -43.18 14.85
C GLY A 466 -15.57 -42.12 13.85
N ALA A 467 -16.28 -40.98 13.77
CA ALA A 467 -15.96 -39.91 12.82
C ALA A 467 -14.59 -39.23 13.08
N VAL A 468 -14.09 -39.28 14.33
CA VAL A 468 -12.71 -38.83 14.65
C VAL A 468 -11.66 -39.86 14.23
N LEU A 469 -12.01 -41.16 14.21
CA LEU A 469 -11.17 -42.21 13.66
C LEU A 469 -11.15 -42.17 12.12
N GLU A 470 -12.28 -41.83 11.50
CA GLU A 470 -12.43 -41.68 10.04
C GLU A 470 -11.49 -40.61 9.46
N LYS A 471 -11.34 -39.48 10.15
CA LYS A 471 -10.33 -38.45 9.83
C LYS A 471 -8.86 -38.90 10.05
N MET A 472 -8.62 -40.09 10.61
CA MET A 472 -7.32 -40.79 10.53
C MET A 472 -7.31 -41.82 9.39
N THR A 473 -8.43 -42.48 9.12
CA THR A 473 -8.61 -43.37 7.98
C THR A 473 -8.36 -42.66 6.64
N ASP A 474 -8.60 -41.35 6.54
CA ASP A 474 -8.28 -40.51 5.35
C ASP A 474 -6.86 -40.74 4.78
N ALA A 475 -5.86 -41.05 5.62
CA ALA A 475 -4.50 -41.38 5.17
C ALA A 475 -4.38 -42.81 4.60
N PHE A 476 -5.18 -43.75 5.11
CA PHE A 476 -5.32 -45.13 4.64
C PHE A 476 -6.22 -45.24 3.38
N VAL A 477 -7.16 -44.31 3.22
CA VAL A 477 -8.17 -44.27 2.15
C VAL A 477 -7.53 -44.24 0.77
N SER A 478 -6.38 -43.59 0.55
CA SER A 478 -5.75 -43.59 -0.79
C SER A 478 -5.41 -45.01 -1.26
N LEU A 479 -4.70 -45.79 -0.44
CA LEU A 479 -4.35 -47.18 -0.75
C LEU A 479 -5.59 -48.09 -0.77
N GLN A 480 -6.54 -47.92 0.16
CA GLN A 480 -7.77 -48.72 0.15
C GLN A 480 -8.70 -48.41 -1.03
N ARG A 481 -8.78 -47.17 -1.48
CA ARG A 481 -9.55 -46.77 -2.68
C ARG A 481 -8.96 -47.41 -3.93
N ASP A 482 -7.64 -47.37 -4.06
CA ASP A 482 -6.95 -47.95 -5.20
C ASP A 482 -7.09 -49.50 -5.20
N VAL A 483 -7.26 -50.14 -4.03
CA VAL A 483 -7.69 -51.55 -3.93
C VAL A 483 -9.16 -51.75 -4.30
N PHE A 484 -10.08 -50.93 -3.77
CA PHE A 484 -11.53 -51.06 -4.03
C PHE A 484 -11.93 -50.78 -5.48
N MET A 485 -11.17 -49.97 -6.21
CA MET A 485 -11.32 -49.76 -7.66
C MET A 485 -10.71 -50.89 -8.50
N GLY A 486 -10.11 -51.91 -7.89
CA GLY A 486 -9.44 -53.04 -8.55
C GLY A 486 -8.03 -52.75 -9.09
N THR A 487 -7.57 -51.49 -8.99
CA THR A 487 -6.28 -51.00 -9.49
C THR A 487 -5.06 -51.45 -8.67
N LEU A 488 -5.26 -51.96 -7.46
CA LEU A 488 -4.28 -52.69 -6.66
C LEU A 488 -4.95 -53.96 -6.13
N ASN A 489 -4.41 -55.13 -6.45
CA ASN A 489 -5.02 -56.43 -6.11
C ASN A 489 -3.95 -57.46 -5.73
N ASP A 490 -4.36 -58.64 -5.30
CA ASP A 490 -3.46 -59.68 -4.75
C ASP A 490 -2.43 -60.24 -5.75
N GLU A 491 -2.57 -59.96 -7.05
CA GLU A 491 -1.58 -60.30 -8.09
C GLU A 491 -0.53 -59.19 -8.30
N ILE A 492 -0.79 -57.97 -7.80
CA ILE A 492 0.06 -56.78 -7.96
C ILE A 492 0.87 -56.54 -6.67
N ASN A 493 2.19 -56.57 -6.79
CA ASN A 493 3.09 -56.25 -5.68
C ASN A 493 2.94 -54.77 -5.27
N ALA A 494 2.55 -54.53 -4.01
CA ALA A 494 2.34 -53.17 -3.47
C ALA A 494 3.61 -52.29 -3.48
N VAL A 495 4.81 -52.87 -3.58
CA VAL A 495 6.04 -52.11 -3.80
C VAL A 495 6.10 -51.59 -5.24
N ASP A 496 5.83 -52.46 -6.22
CA ASP A 496 5.91 -52.08 -7.65
C ASP A 496 4.82 -51.06 -8.00
N PHE A 497 3.62 -51.21 -7.45
CA PHE A 497 2.54 -50.20 -7.50
C PHE A 497 2.92 -48.84 -6.88
N LEU A 498 3.88 -48.79 -5.95
CA LEU A 498 4.44 -47.53 -5.43
C LEU A 498 5.55 -46.98 -6.33
N MET A 499 6.26 -47.84 -7.07
CA MET A 499 7.32 -47.45 -8.02
C MET A 499 6.74 -46.96 -9.37
N ASP A 500 5.56 -47.42 -9.76
CA ASP A 500 4.84 -46.92 -10.96
C ASP A 500 4.33 -45.47 -10.80
N LYS A 501 4.21 -44.96 -9.58
CA LYS A 501 3.66 -43.62 -9.33
C LYS A 501 4.47 -42.54 -10.03
N ASN A 502 3.79 -41.53 -10.57
CA ASN A 502 4.36 -40.49 -11.45
C ASN A 502 5.62 -39.80 -10.86
N ASN A 503 5.74 -39.72 -9.53
CA ASN A 503 6.85 -39.08 -8.82
C ASN A 503 8.12 -39.96 -8.66
N VAL A 504 8.09 -41.24 -9.07
CA VAL A 504 9.22 -42.17 -8.99
C VAL A 504 9.84 -42.35 -10.38
N VAL A 505 11.17 -42.35 -10.46
CA VAL A 505 11.95 -42.44 -11.70
C VAL A 505 13.00 -43.55 -11.61
N PRO A 506 13.30 -44.29 -12.69
CA PRO A 506 14.27 -45.40 -12.64
C PRO A 506 15.71 -44.96 -12.34
N ARG A 507 16.04 -43.72 -12.69
CA ARG A 507 17.38 -43.13 -12.62
C ARG A 507 17.26 -41.64 -12.29
N LEU A 508 18.17 -41.13 -11.45
CA LEU A 508 18.29 -39.70 -11.14
C LEU A 508 19.59 -39.17 -11.76
N ASN A 509 19.47 -38.25 -12.71
CA ASN A 509 20.62 -37.64 -13.38
C ASN A 509 20.86 -36.21 -12.88
N SER A 510 22.00 -36.00 -12.23
CA SER A 510 22.37 -34.71 -11.63
C SER A 510 22.52 -33.58 -12.66
N LEU A 511 22.91 -33.86 -13.91
CA LEU A 511 22.99 -32.86 -14.97
C LEU A 511 21.59 -32.37 -15.35
N ILE A 512 20.63 -33.27 -15.55
CA ILE A 512 19.24 -32.93 -15.89
C ILE A 512 18.54 -32.19 -14.74
N LEU A 513 18.85 -32.56 -13.48
CA LEU A 513 18.23 -32.00 -12.27
C LEU A 513 18.84 -30.66 -11.81
N HIS A 514 20.12 -30.40 -12.07
CA HIS A 514 20.78 -29.14 -11.71
C HIS A 514 20.92 -28.13 -12.85
N THR A 515 20.67 -28.53 -14.12
CA THR A 515 20.66 -27.58 -15.24
C THR A 515 19.53 -26.57 -15.07
N LYS A 516 19.88 -25.29 -14.94
CA LYS A 516 18.91 -24.20 -14.86
C LYS A 516 18.10 -24.14 -16.17
N PRO A 517 16.78 -24.37 -16.14
CA PRO A 517 16.01 -24.59 -17.36
C PRO A 517 15.91 -23.31 -18.21
N ARG A 518 16.15 -23.45 -19.51
CA ARG A 518 15.99 -22.38 -20.50
C ARG A 518 14.78 -22.71 -21.37
N TYR A 519 13.77 -21.86 -21.39
CA TYR A 519 12.55 -22.05 -22.17
C TYR A 519 12.59 -21.24 -23.47
N LEU A 520 12.10 -21.81 -24.56
CA LEU A 520 11.95 -21.16 -25.86
C LEU A 520 10.59 -20.47 -25.95
N ASN A 521 10.55 -19.23 -26.42
CA ASN A 521 9.28 -18.60 -26.79
C ASN A 521 8.89 -19.03 -28.21
N LEU A 522 7.82 -19.82 -28.33
CA LEU A 522 7.37 -20.42 -29.59
C LEU A 522 6.26 -19.62 -30.29
N LEU A 523 5.91 -18.43 -29.77
CA LEU A 523 4.91 -17.54 -30.37
C LEU A 523 5.56 -16.54 -31.33
N SER A 524 5.07 -16.42 -32.57
CA SER A 524 5.55 -15.38 -33.49
C SER A 524 5.07 -13.99 -33.07
N SER A 525 5.90 -12.97 -33.29
CA SER A 525 5.56 -11.58 -32.99
C SER A 525 4.58 -10.98 -34.02
N SER A 526 4.70 -11.40 -35.29
CA SER A 526 3.87 -11.05 -36.45
C SER A 526 4.45 -11.53 -37.79
N VAL A 527 5.73 -11.91 -37.84
CA VAL A 527 6.47 -12.11 -39.10
C VAL A 527 6.40 -13.56 -39.57
N THR A 528 5.70 -13.81 -40.68
CA THR A 528 5.73 -15.11 -41.38
C THR A 528 6.88 -15.16 -42.38
N ALA A 529 8.01 -15.74 -41.98
CA ALA A 529 9.05 -16.16 -42.92
C ALA A 529 8.84 -17.60 -43.39
N ASP A 530 9.36 -17.92 -44.58
CA ASP A 530 9.54 -19.30 -45.03
C ASP A 530 10.85 -19.87 -44.45
N ILE A 531 10.89 -21.16 -44.11
CA ILE A 531 12.11 -21.84 -43.64
C ILE A 531 13.14 -22.01 -44.76
N GLU A 532 12.70 -22.11 -46.03
CA GLU A 532 13.61 -22.21 -47.16
C GLU A 532 14.27 -20.86 -47.52
N ASP A 533 13.64 -19.73 -47.17
CA ASP A 533 14.27 -18.41 -47.27
C ASP A 533 15.21 -18.11 -46.09
N PHE A 534 16.37 -18.76 -46.16
CA PHE A 534 17.53 -18.50 -45.30
C PHE A 534 17.88 -17.00 -45.19
N SER A 535 17.62 -16.19 -46.23
CA SER A 535 17.96 -14.77 -46.22
C SER A 535 17.04 -13.99 -45.27
N THR A 536 15.72 -14.16 -45.38
CA THR A 536 14.76 -13.57 -44.44
C THR A 536 14.90 -14.16 -43.05
N PHE A 537 15.06 -15.47 -42.90
CA PHE A 537 15.26 -16.13 -41.60
C PHE A 537 16.46 -15.54 -40.84
N SER A 538 17.56 -15.23 -41.52
CA SER A 538 18.78 -14.70 -40.87
C SER A 538 18.53 -13.40 -40.09
N PHE A 539 17.60 -12.55 -40.56
CA PHE A 539 17.27 -11.26 -39.95
C PHE A 539 16.19 -11.31 -38.85
N LEU A 540 15.53 -12.45 -38.65
CA LEU A 540 14.57 -12.64 -37.56
C LEU A 540 15.27 -12.60 -36.18
N ASP A 541 14.51 -12.20 -35.15
CA ASP A 541 14.97 -12.28 -33.76
C ASP A 541 14.90 -13.73 -33.22
N SER A 542 15.35 -13.95 -31.99
CA SER A 542 15.36 -15.28 -31.39
C SER A 542 13.97 -15.88 -31.13
N GLN A 543 12.91 -15.05 -31.04
CA GLN A 543 11.54 -15.50 -30.82
C GLN A 543 10.89 -15.92 -32.15
N ASP A 544 10.94 -15.07 -33.18
CA ASP A 544 10.41 -15.43 -34.50
C ASP A 544 11.21 -16.58 -35.14
N LYS A 545 12.53 -16.68 -34.89
CA LYS A 545 13.32 -17.89 -35.26
C LYS A 545 12.78 -19.15 -34.59
N SER A 546 12.47 -19.11 -33.29
CA SER A 546 11.86 -20.22 -32.56
C SER A 546 10.46 -20.58 -33.09
N ALA A 547 9.62 -19.58 -33.37
CA ALA A 547 8.27 -19.80 -33.89
C ALA A 547 8.25 -20.37 -35.32
N VAL A 548 9.14 -19.91 -36.20
CA VAL A 548 9.29 -20.44 -37.57
C VAL A 548 9.77 -21.89 -37.53
N ILE A 549 10.78 -22.22 -36.70
CA ILE A 549 11.25 -23.60 -36.52
C ILE A 549 10.13 -24.50 -35.98
N ALA A 550 9.43 -24.10 -34.92
CA ALA A 550 8.32 -24.87 -34.37
C ALA A 550 7.23 -25.20 -35.42
N LYS A 551 6.89 -24.24 -36.29
CA LYS A 551 5.89 -24.41 -37.35
C LYS A 551 6.34 -25.30 -38.52
N SER A 552 7.65 -25.54 -38.68
CA SER A 552 8.22 -26.21 -39.86
C SER A 552 8.87 -27.56 -39.57
N LEU A 553 8.99 -27.96 -38.30
CA LEU A 553 9.51 -29.26 -37.91
C LEU A 553 8.59 -30.41 -38.37
N HIS A 554 9.20 -31.52 -38.76
CA HIS A 554 8.52 -32.75 -39.15
C HIS A 554 8.68 -33.81 -38.08
N TYR A 555 7.64 -34.01 -37.26
CA TYR A 555 7.65 -35.00 -36.19
C TYR A 555 7.68 -36.45 -36.72
N LEU A 556 8.19 -37.34 -35.87
CA LEU A 556 7.90 -38.78 -35.90
C LEU A 556 6.71 -39.03 -34.96
N THR A 557 5.83 -39.96 -35.33
CA THR A 557 4.57 -40.23 -34.63
C THR A 557 4.25 -41.71 -34.78
N GLN A 558 3.88 -42.37 -33.68
CA GLN A 558 3.28 -43.70 -33.68
C GLN A 558 1.88 -43.63 -34.32
N GLU A 559 1.46 -44.63 -35.10
CA GLU A 559 0.29 -44.50 -35.99
C GLU A 559 -1.06 -44.38 -35.24
N ASP A 560 -1.12 -44.78 -33.96
CA ASP A 560 -2.34 -44.80 -33.14
C ASP A 560 -2.57 -43.56 -32.25
N ASN A 561 -1.56 -42.69 -32.06
CA ASN A 561 -1.61 -41.61 -31.07
C ASN A 561 -2.06 -40.25 -31.66
N VAL A 562 -3.28 -39.83 -31.32
CA VAL A 562 -3.90 -38.56 -31.80
C VAL A 562 -3.35 -37.31 -31.09
N LEU A 563 -2.91 -37.43 -29.84
CA LEU A 563 -2.38 -36.32 -29.03
C LEU A 563 -1.23 -36.79 -28.12
N SER A 564 -0.06 -36.19 -28.29
CA SER A 564 1.13 -36.40 -27.44
C SER A 564 1.30 -35.21 -26.49
N ALA A 565 1.32 -35.48 -25.18
CA ALA A 565 1.44 -34.42 -24.16
C ALA A 565 2.89 -33.93 -23.95
N VAL A 566 3.87 -34.75 -24.34
CA VAL A 566 5.29 -34.40 -24.37
C VAL A 566 5.78 -34.49 -25.81
N THR A 567 6.52 -33.47 -26.22
CA THR A 567 7.23 -33.38 -27.51
C THR A 567 8.72 -33.33 -27.22
N LEU A 568 9.54 -34.07 -27.97
CA LEU A 568 11.01 -34.03 -27.89
C LEU A 568 11.59 -33.58 -29.24
N TRP A 569 12.50 -32.60 -29.20
CA TRP A 569 13.39 -32.27 -30.33
C TRP A 569 14.82 -32.66 -29.95
N ILE A 570 15.45 -33.50 -30.77
CA ILE A 570 16.85 -33.93 -30.60
C ILE A 570 17.75 -33.00 -31.43
N VAL A 571 18.73 -32.36 -30.77
CA VAL A 571 19.68 -31.45 -31.42
C VAL A 571 21.08 -32.02 -31.30
N ALA A 572 21.60 -32.56 -32.40
CA ALA A 572 22.93 -33.17 -32.44
C ALA A 572 23.54 -33.15 -33.84
N ASP A 573 24.87 -33.31 -33.89
CA ASP A 573 25.61 -33.59 -35.11
C ASP A 573 25.62 -35.11 -35.37
N PHE A 574 24.95 -35.54 -36.44
CA PHE A 574 24.83 -36.97 -36.78
C PHE A 574 26.05 -37.54 -37.51
N ASP A 575 27.02 -36.73 -37.94
CA ASP A 575 28.32 -37.26 -38.38
C ASP A 575 29.15 -37.71 -37.16
N VAL A 576 28.94 -37.10 -36.00
CA VAL A 576 29.63 -37.43 -34.74
C VAL A 576 29.03 -38.68 -34.06
N PRO A 577 29.85 -39.62 -33.53
CA PRO A 577 29.34 -40.84 -32.88
C PRO A 577 28.42 -40.61 -31.67
N SER A 578 28.68 -39.59 -30.83
CA SER A 578 27.82 -39.24 -29.69
C SER A 578 26.45 -38.71 -30.12
N GLY A 579 26.39 -37.92 -31.20
CA GLY A 579 25.11 -37.46 -31.76
C GLY A 579 24.28 -38.59 -32.36
N ARG A 580 24.91 -39.57 -33.01
CA ARG A 580 24.24 -40.82 -33.44
C ARG A 580 23.78 -41.69 -32.28
N LYS A 581 24.55 -41.77 -31.19
CA LYS A 581 24.15 -42.48 -29.96
C LYS A 581 22.92 -41.81 -29.33
N LEU A 582 22.91 -40.49 -29.22
CA LEU A 582 21.76 -39.73 -28.71
C LEU A 582 20.51 -39.94 -29.56
N LEU A 583 20.63 -39.89 -30.90
CA LEU A 583 19.53 -40.18 -31.81
C LEU A 583 19.01 -41.61 -31.65
N PHE A 584 19.91 -42.60 -31.56
CA PHE A 584 19.52 -44.00 -31.38
C PHE A 584 18.72 -44.21 -30.09
N SER A 585 19.21 -43.74 -28.94
CA SER A 585 18.48 -43.88 -27.67
C SER A 585 17.18 -43.08 -27.61
N ALA A 586 17.06 -41.98 -28.37
CA ALA A 586 15.79 -41.26 -28.51
C ALA A 586 14.76 -42.02 -29.38
N LEU A 587 15.20 -42.69 -30.45
CA LEU A 587 14.35 -43.54 -31.30
C LEU A 587 13.94 -44.83 -30.57
N GLU A 588 14.86 -45.41 -29.78
CA GLU A 588 14.63 -46.57 -28.93
C GLU A 588 13.59 -46.27 -27.82
N HIS A 589 13.71 -45.12 -27.13
CA HIS A 589 12.74 -44.64 -26.15
C HIS A 589 11.34 -44.36 -26.73
N MET A 590 11.27 -43.95 -28.00
CA MET A 590 10.01 -43.66 -28.71
C MET A 590 9.46 -44.85 -29.52
N GLU A 591 10.08 -46.03 -29.43
CA GLU A 591 9.72 -47.24 -30.20
C GLU A 591 9.65 -47.02 -31.73
N MET A 592 10.46 -46.10 -32.27
CA MET A 592 10.41 -45.66 -33.67
C MET A 592 11.32 -46.47 -34.61
N ASP A 593 10.80 -46.79 -35.80
CA ASP A 593 11.58 -47.43 -36.86
C ASP A 593 12.64 -46.47 -37.46
N ASN A 594 13.91 -46.87 -37.37
CA ASN A 594 15.04 -46.19 -38.00
C ASN A 594 14.83 -45.95 -39.51
N ASN A 595 14.20 -46.89 -40.24
CA ASN A 595 13.95 -46.72 -41.67
C ASN A 595 12.96 -45.58 -41.96
N ALA A 596 12.01 -45.32 -41.05
CA ALA A 596 11.07 -44.20 -41.17
C ALA A 596 11.76 -42.86 -40.94
N PHE A 597 12.73 -42.79 -40.02
CA PHE A 597 13.61 -41.62 -39.87
C PHE A 597 14.47 -41.41 -41.12
N GLU A 598 15.23 -42.41 -41.58
CA GLU A 598 16.10 -42.29 -42.75
C GLU A 598 15.33 -41.87 -44.01
N LYS A 599 14.13 -42.44 -44.23
CA LYS A 599 13.28 -42.08 -45.36
C LYS A 599 12.80 -40.62 -45.31
N LYS A 600 12.52 -40.07 -44.13
CA LYS A 600 12.19 -38.64 -43.95
C LYS A 600 13.43 -37.77 -44.10
N TYR A 601 14.54 -38.11 -43.43
CA TYR A 601 15.80 -37.36 -43.44
C TYR A 601 16.31 -37.13 -44.87
N ASN A 602 16.31 -38.18 -45.70
CA ASN A 602 16.75 -38.12 -47.11
C ASN A 602 15.81 -37.30 -48.03
N THR A 603 14.70 -36.75 -47.53
CA THR A 603 13.81 -35.84 -48.30
C THR A 603 13.93 -34.37 -47.90
N ILE A 604 14.74 -34.03 -46.89
CA ILE A 604 14.90 -32.65 -46.39
C ILE A 604 15.88 -31.86 -47.26
N GLY A 605 15.48 -30.66 -47.70
CA GLY A 605 16.31 -29.78 -48.53
C GLY A 605 17.50 -29.15 -47.81
N VAL A 606 18.62 -28.99 -48.51
CA VAL A 606 19.90 -28.48 -47.96
C VAL A 606 19.77 -27.09 -47.28
N ASN A 607 18.85 -26.24 -47.76
CA ASN A 607 18.59 -24.93 -47.15
C ASN A 607 18.05 -25.04 -45.71
N ILE A 608 17.22 -26.05 -45.43
CA ILE A 608 16.58 -26.26 -44.11
C ILE A 608 17.66 -26.54 -43.05
N PHE A 609 18.64 -27.40 -43.37
CA PHE A 609 19.78 -27.65 -42.47
C PHE A 609 20.60 -26.39 -42.17
N ARG A 610 20.73 -25.47 -43.14
CA ARG A 610 21.41 -24.18 -42.94
C ARG A 610 20.62 -23.24 -42.04
N THR A 611 19.29 -23.25 -42.15
CA THR A 611 18.38 -22.54 -41.25
C THR A 611 18.41 -23.13 -39.82
N HIS A 612 18.42 -24.46 -39.68
CA HIS A 612 18.60 -25.15 -38.40
C HIS A 612 19.95 -24.84 -37.75
N GLN A 613 21.04 -24.77 -38.54
CA GLN A 613 22.36 -24.39 -38.04
C GLN A 613 22.38 -22.97 -37.44
N LEU A 614 21.75 -22.00 -38.10
CA LEU A 614 21.57 -20.65 -37.53
C LEU A 614 20.74 -20.69 -36.25
N PHE A 615 19.63 -21.44 -36.20
CA PHE A 615 18.81 -21.57 -34.99
C PHE A 615 19.62 -22.09 -33.79
N CYS A 616 20.45 -23.11 -33.99
CA CYS A 616 21.29 -23.67 -32.93
C CYS A 616 22.32 -22.66 -32.39
N GLN A 617 22.91 -21.85 -33.27
CA GLN A 617 23.91 -20.82 -32.92
C GLN A 617 23.26 -19.56 -32.31
N ASP A 618 22.16 -19.07 -32.88
CA ASP A 618 21.49 -17.82 -32.49
C ASP A 618 20.57 -17.98 -31.28
N VAL A 619 19.90 -19.12 -31.10
CA VAL A 619 18.88 -19.31 -30.05
C VAL A 619 19.38 -20.24 -28.95
N LEU A 620 19.74 -21.49 -29.31
CA LEU A 620 20.19 -22.48 -28.31
C LEU A 620 21.56 -22.11 -27.72
N LYS A 621 22.42 -21.46 -28.52
CA LYS A 621 23.82 -21.09 -28.24
C LYS A 621 24.81 -22.27 -28.23
N LEU A 622 24.50 -23.32 -28.99
CA LEU A 622 25.36 -24.49 -29.17
C LEU A 622 26.52 -24.20 -30.14
N GLN A 623 27.68 -24.77 -29.86
CA GLN A 623 28.83 -24.85 -30.77
C GLN A 623 28.70 -26.07 -31.72
N PRO A 624 29.42 -26.09 -32.86
CA PRO A 624 29.47 -27.25 -33.73
C PRO A 624 29.95 -28.51 -32.97
N GLY A 625 29.19 -29.61 -33.10
CA GLY A 625 29.46 -30.87 -32.39
C GLY A 625 28.93 -30.96 -30.95
N GLU A 626 28.39 -29.89 -30.37
CA GLU A 626 27.66 -29.97 -29.10
C GLU A 626 26.24 -30.53 -29.30
N ILE A 627 25.72 -31.20 -28.27
CA ILE A 627 24.42 -31.87 -28.28
C ILE A 627 23.47 -31.30 -27.21
N GLY A 628 22.16 -31.44 -27.44
CA GLY A 628 21.11 -31.05 -26.49
C GLY A 628 19.72 -31.57 -26.87
N ILE A 629 18.78 -31.44 -25.93
CA ILE A 629 17.38 -31.84 -26.09
C ILE A 629 16.48 -30.64 -25.81
N VAL A 630 15.40 -30.49 -26.57
CA VAL A 630 14.26 -29.63 -26.20
C VAL A 630 13.07 -30.54 -25.87
N SER A 631 12.42 -30.33 -24.71
CA SER A 631 11.20 -31.04 -24.31
C SER A 631 10.10 -30.02 -24.01
N ASN A 632 8.99 -30.01 -24.76
CA ASN A 632 7.97 -28.95 -24.72
C ASN A 632 8.56 -27.52 -24.65
N GLY A 633 9.52 -27.19 -25.52
CA GLY A 633 10.21 -25.89 -25.51
C GLY A 633 11.22 -25.66 -24.38
N LYS A 634 11.35 -26.56 -23.40
CA LYS A 634 12.38 -26.54 -22.34
C LYS A 634 13.68 -27.15 -22.85
N PHE A 635 14.73 -26.36 -22.99
CA PHE A 635 16.04 -26.77 -23.50
C PHE A 635 16.98 -27.27 -22.39
N PHE A 636 17.57 -28.44 -22.63
CA PHE A 636 18.59 -29.11 -21.84
C PHE A 636 19.87 -29.23 -22.68
N GLY A 637 20.85 -28.34 -22.46
CA GLY A 637 22.15 -28.39 -23.12
C GLY A 637 23.01 -27.13 -22.93
N PRO A 638 24.28 -27.15 -23.37
CA PRO A 638 24.97 -28.30 -23.99
C PRO A 638 25.16 -29.46 -23.01
N LEU A 639 25.09 -30.69 -23.53
CA LEU A 639 25.34 -31.91 -22.77
C LEU A 639 26.74 -32.45 -23.10
N HIS A 640 27.49 -32.84 -22.08
CA HIS A 640 28.90 -33.27 -22.20
C HIS A 640 29.15 -34.74 -21.83
N GLU A 641 28.12 -35.45 -21.37
CA GLU A 641 28.13 -36.88 -21.09
C GLU A 641 27.10 -37.58 -21.99
N ASP A 642 27.32 -38.86 -22.29
CA ASP A 642 26.35 -39.68 -23.02
C ASP A 642 25.08 -39.88 -22.19
N LEU A 643 23.91 -39.52 -22.74
CA LEU A 643 22.62 -39.92 -22.17
C LEU A 643 22.29 -41.38 -22.50
N TYR A 644 21.49 -41.99 -21.62
CA TYR A 644 20.98 -43.36 -21.71
C TYR A 644 19.46 -43.36 -21.76
N LEU A 645 18.85 -44.51 -22.07
CA LEU A 645 17.40 -44.68 -22.19
C LEU A 645 16.63 -44.17 -20.96
N GLU A 646 17.14 -44.45 -19.75
CA GLU A 646 16.46 -44.04 -18.51
C GLU A 646 16.52 -42.52 -18.26
N ASP A 647 17.49 -41.82 -18.88
CA ASP A 647 17.57 -40.35 -18.80
C ASP A 647 16.48 -39.67 -19.64
N PHE A 648 15.97 -40.32 -20.71
CA PHE A 648 14.84 -39.82 -21.48
C PHE A 648 13.52 -39.94 -20.70
N HIS A 649 13.26 -41.06 -20.03
CA HIS A 649 12.11 -41.21 -19.12
C HIS A 649 12.16 -40.23 -17.93
N LEU A 650 13.36 -39.84 -17.47
CA LEU A 650 13.53 -38.79 -16.48
C LEU A 650 13.14 -37.40 -17.06
N ILE A 651 13.56 -37.06 -18.28
CA ILE A 651 13.16 -35.82 -18.96
C ILE A 651 11.63 -35.80 -19.19
N GLU A 652 11.06 -36.91 -19.65
CA GLU A 652 9.63 -37.08 -19.88
C GLU A 652 8.82 -36.84 -18.61
N LYS A 653 9.11 -37.54 -17.49
CA LYS A 653 8.43 -37.33 -16.20
C LYS A 653 8.69 -35.93 -15.60
N ILE A 654 9.80 -35.28 -15.92
CA ILE A 654 10.10 -33.89 -15.50
C ILE A 654 9.30 -32.85 -16.31
N THR A 655 8.95 -33.16 -17.56
CA THR A 655 8.12 -32.29 -18.42
C THR A 655 6.63 -32.56 -18.19
N PHE A 656 6.22 -33.84 -18.12
CA PHE A 656 4.84 -34.27 -17.84
C PHE A 656 4.45 -34.05 -16.37
N SER A 657 4.32 -32.78 -16.01
CA SER A 657 3.83 -32.32 -14.72
C SER A 657 2.31 -32.18 -14.71
N ASN A 658 1.71 -32.08 -13.52
CA ASN A 658 0.29 -31.77 -13.31
C ASN A 658 -0.18 -30.42 -13.93
N LEU A 659 0.73 -29.63 -14.51
CA LEU A 659 0.40 -28.48 -15.36
C LEU A 659 0.15 -28.92 -16.80
N VAL A 660 1.03 -29.76 -17.36
CA VAL A 660 0.91 -30.30 -18.74
C VAL A 660 -0.29 -31.23 -18.85
N GLU A 661 -0.54 -32.05 -17.84
CA GLU A 661 -1.77 -32.84 -17.69
C GLU A 661 -3.03 -31.97 -17.86
N LYS A 662 -3.12 -30.86 -17.12
CA LYS A 662 -4.26 -29.91 -17.23
C LYS A 662 -4.29 -29.13 -18.54
N ILE A 663 -3.15 -28.85 -19.14
CA ILE A 663 -3.10 -28.23 -20.49
C ILE A 663 -3.65 -29.22 -21.52
N LYS A 664 -3.30 -30.51 -21.42
CA LYS A 664 -3.84 -31.60 -22.25
C LYS A 664 -5.36 -31.69 -22.08
N ASP A 665 -5.86 -31.79 -20.85
CA ASP A 665 -7.31 -31.82 -20.55
C ASP A 665 -8.05 -30.62 -21.18
N ILE A 666 -7.47 -29.42 -21.10
CA ILE A 666 -8.05 -28.20 -21.66
C ILE A 666 -8.04 -28.21 -23.19
N VAL A 667 -6.96 -28.70 -23.83
CA VAL A 667 -6.83 -28.77 -25.30
C VAL A 667 -7.69 -29.88 -25.90
N GLU A 668 -7.86 -31.02 -25.24
CA GLU A 668 -8.79 -32.09 -25.67
C GLU A 668 -10.25 -31.63 -25.72
N ASN A 669 -10.60 -30.63 -24.92
CA ASN A 669 -11.94 -30.01 -24.91
C ASN A 669 -12.07 -28.83 -25.91
N MET A 670 -11.12 -28.63 -26.84
CA MET A 670 -11.19 -27.59 -27.88
C MET A 670 -11.47 -28.17 -29.27
N GLU A 671 -12.32 -27.48 -30.04
CA GLU A 671 -12.64 -27.82 -31.45
C GLU A 671 -11.49 -27.43 -32.41
N ILE A 672 -10.38 -28.16 -32.35
CA ILE A 672 -9.13 -27.94 -33.12
C ILE A 672 -8.79 -29.20 -33.94
N ASP A 673 -8.02 -29.08 -35.03
CA ASP A 673 -7.50 -30.26 -35.75
C ASP A 673 -6.49 -31.00 -34.86
N SER A 674 -6.71 -32.31 -34.71
CA SER A 674 -5.79 -33.32 -34.16
C SER A 674 -4.30 -33.01 -34.33
N LYS A 675 -3.87 -32.60 -35.53
CA LYS A 675 -2.45 -32.37 -35.86
C LYS A 675 -1.83 -31.19 -35.13
N ASP A 676 -2.62 -30.18 -34.79
CA ASP A 676 -2.16 -28.98 -34.11
C ASP A 676 -2.24 -29.10 -32.57
N MET A 677 -2.93 -30.11 -32.03
CA MET A 677 -3.17 -30.26 -30.59
C MET A 677 -1.88 -30.44 -29.78
N SER A 678 -1.02 -31.39 -30.14
CA SER A 678 0.27 -31.64 -29.46
C SER A 678 1.18 -30.40 -29.53
N ASP A 679 1.17 -29.73 -30.68
CA ASP A 679 1.97 -28.54 -30.96
C ASP A 679 1.45 -27.31 -30.16
N LEU A 680 0.15 -27.27 -29.86
CA LEU A 680 -0.49 -26.28 -28.97
C LEU A 680 -0.15 -26.57 -27.49
N VAL A 681 -0.20 -27.82 -27.04
CA VAL A 681 0.24 -28.21 -25.68
C VAL A 681 1.68 -27.76 -25.43
N MET A 682 2.60 -28.06 -26.37
CA MET A 682 3.98 -27.58 -26.33
C MET A 682 4.07 -26.04 -26.21
N LYS A 683 3.33 -25.29 -27.04
CA LYS A 683 3.39 -23.81 -27.06
C LYS A 683 2.85 -23.19 -25.77
N ILE A 684 1.82 -23.78 -25.15
CA ILE A 684 1.27 -23.32 -23.88
C ILE A 684 2.22 -23.65 -22.72
N ASP A 685 2.76 -24.87 -22.66
CA ASP A 685 3.72 -25.28 -21.62
C ASP A 685 4.99 -24.41 -21.66
N ALA A 686 5.60 -24.27 -22.85
CA ALA A 686 6.77 -23.43 -23.07
C ALA A 686 6.58 -21.96 -22.64
N LEU A 687 5.36 -21.44 -22.70
CA LEU A 687 4.99 -20.09 -22.28
C LEU A 687 4.68 -19.98 -20.77
N VAL A 688 4.03 -20.98 -20.19
CA VAL A 688 3.51 -20.92 -18.80
C VAL A 688 4.51 -21.45 -17.78
N SER A 689 5.21 -22.56 -18.06
CA SER A 689 6.21 -23.15 -17.17
C SER A 689 7.40 -22.24 -16.77
N PRO A 690 7.91 -21.29 -17.59
CA PRO A 690 8.93 -20.33 -17.12
C PRO A 690 8.39 -19.24 -16.18
N LEU A 691 7.07 -19.07 -16.04
CA LEU A 691 6.50 -17.99 -15.23
C LEU A 691 6.59 -18.33 -13.73
N PRO A 692 7.15 -17.45 -12.87
CA PRO A 692 7.32 -17.74 -11.46
C PRO A 692 5.97 -17.87 -10.75
N VAL A 693 5.68 -19.05 -10.21
CA VAL A 693 4.47 -19.37 -9.44
C VAL A 693 4.50 -18.64 -8.10
N ARG A 694 4.10 -17.36 -8.10
CA ARG A 694 4.05 -16.50 -6.90
C ARG A 694 2.90 -16.86 -5.94
N ALA A 695 1.86 -17.52 -6.46
CA ALA A 695 0.74 -18.07 -5.71
C ALA A 695 0.00 -19.10 -6.57
N SER A 696 -0.58 -20.12 -5.95
CA SER A 696 -1.50 -21.05 -6.61
C SER A 696 -2.76 -20.31 -7.06
N ARG A 697 -3.26 -20.65 -8.25
CA ARG A 697 -4.57 -20.18 -8.74
C ARG A 697 -5.66 -21.16 -8.28
N TYR A 698 -6.81 -20.62 -7.87
CA TYR A 698 -7.98 -21.38 -7.46
C TYR A 698 -9.22 -20.74 -8.09
N ASP A 699 -10.11 -21.54 -8.66
CA ASP A 699 -11.43 -21.06 -9.07
C ASP A 699 -12.33 -20.95 -7.85
N VAL A 700 -12.93 -19.76 -7.66
CA VAL A 700 -13.88 -19.50 -6.57
C VAL A 700 -15.27 -19.91 -7.03
N THR A 701 -15.54 -21.21 -6.96
CA THR A 701 -16.89 -21.76 -7.14
C THR A 701 -17.72 -21.52 -5.87
N LEU A 702 -18.89 -20.93 -6.04
CA LEU A 702 -19.78 -20.57 -4.92
C LEU A 702 -21.16 -21.13 -5.18
N LEU A 703 -21.75 -21.73 -4.14
CA LEU A 703 -22.98 -22.51 -4.23
C LEU A 703 -24.16 -21.71 -4.80
N LYS A 704 -24.25 -20.40 -4.50
CA LYS A 704 -25.40 -19.54 -4.80
C LYS A 704 -24.95 -18.09 -5.03
N GLU A 705 -25.28 -17.52 -6.20
CA GLU A 705 -24.84 -16.16 -6.58
C GLU A 705 -25.98 -15.11 -6.64
N ASN A 706 -27.26 -15.51 -6.68
CA ASN A 706 -28.38 -14.66 -7.15
C ASN A 706 -28.64 -13.36 -6.35
N HIS A 707 -28.19 -13.29 -5.10
CA HIS A 707 -28.57 -12.21 -4.16
C HIS A 707 -27.39 -11.59 -3.40
N SER A 708 -26.18 -12.09 -3.64
CA SER A 708 -24.94 -11.67 -2.97
C SER A 708 -23.88 -11.19 -3.96
N VAL A 709 -24.13 -11.29 -5.28
CA VAL A 709 -23.12 -11.11 -6.33
C VAL A 709 -23.58 -10.13 -7.39
N ILE A 710 -22.81 -9.05 -7.55
CA ILE A 710 -22.99 -8.07 -8.63
C ILE A 710 -22.06 -8.46 -9.78
N LYS A 711 -22.64 -8.70 -10.96
CA LYS A 711 -21.92 -9.16 -12.16
C LYS A 711 -21.88 -8.03 -13.19
N LEU A 712 -20.68 -7.50 -13.45
CA LEU A 712 -20.41 -6.55 -14.52
C LEU A 712 -19.78 -7.29 -15.69
N SER A 713 -20.42 -7.20 -16.86
CA SER A 713 -19.88 -7.71 -18.12
C SER A 713 -18.70 -6.86 -18.61
N PRO A 714 -17.73 -7.46 -19.31
CA PRO A 714 -16.67 -6.69 -19.96
C PRO A 714 -17.25 -5.75 -21.04
N PRO A 715 -16.76 -4.50 -21.17
CA PRO A 715 -17.18 -3.58 -22.23
C PRO A 715 -16.97 -4.09 -23.66
N GLU A 716 -15.89 -4.84 -23.90
CA GLU A 716 -15.53 -5.42 -25.20
C GLU A 716 -15.60 -6.95 -25.13
N LYS A 717 -16.03 -7.61 -26.21
CA LYS A 717 -16.22 -9.07 -26.24
C LYS A 717 -14.94 -9.88 -26.44
N ASP A 718 -13.84 -9.21 -26.73
CA ASP A 718 -12.53 -9.80 -26.96
C ASP A 718 -11.85 -10.16 -25.63
N LEU A 719 -10.52 -10.28 -25.60
CA LEU A 719 -9.77 -10.64 -24.39
C LEU A 719 -10.13 -9.73 -23.20
N PHE A 720 -10.52 -10.34 -22.08
CA PHE A 720 -10.89 -9.62 -20.85
C PHE A 720 -10.22 -10.24 -19.60
N TYR A 721 -10.02 -9.40 -18.59
CA TYR A 721 -9.59 -9.83 -17.26
C TYR A 721 -10.79 -10.23 -16.40
N ASP A 722 -10.75 -11.38 -15.72
CA ASP A 722 -11.78 -11.74 -14.74
C ASP A 722 -11.37 -11.30 -13.33
N ILE A 723 -12.20 -10.50 -12.69
CA ILE A 723 -11.91 -9.85 -11.40
C ILE A 723 -12.97 -10.28 -10.38
N VAL A 724 -12.59 -11.24 -9.52
CA VAL A 724 -13.37 -11.68 -8.36
C VAL A 724 -12.99 -10.83 -7.15
N ALA A 725 -13.96 -10.10 -6.60
CA ALA A 725 -13.79 -9.24 -5.43
C ALA A 725 -14.76 -9.66 -4.31
N ILE A 726 -14.24 -10.20 -3.21
CA ILE A 726 -15.03 -10.62 -2.04
C ILE A 726 -14.83 -9.58 -0.93
N VAL A 727 -15.92 -8.98 -0.44
CA VAL A 727 -15.85 -7.82 0.45
C VAL A 727 -17.06 -7.71 1.37
N ASP A 728 -16.84 -7.30 2.62
CA ASP A 728 -17.87 -6.67 3.46
C ASP A 728 -17.78 -5.15 3.21
N PRO A 729 -18.85 -4.48 2.75
CA PRO A 729 -18.81 -3.06 2.40
C PRO A 729 -18.44 -2.14 3.58
N LEU A 730 -18.57 -2.59 4.83
CA LEU A 730 -18.24 -1.84 6.04
C LEU A 730 -16.85 -2.16 6.60
N THR A 731 -15.89 -2.50 5.74
CA THR A 731 -14.50 -2.72 6.15
C THR A 731 -13.55 -1.64 5.65
N ARG A 732 -12.48 -1.39 6.41
CA ARG A 732 -11.30 -0.61 5.96
C ARG A 732 -10.73 -1.12 4.62
N GLY A 733 -10.87 -2.43 4.34
CA GLY A 733 -10.57 -3.03 3.05
C GLY A 733 -11.44 -2.48 1.91
N ALA A 734 -12.77 -2.45 2.10
CA ALA A 734 -13.73 -1.89 1.14
C ALA A 734 -13.44 -0.42 0.81
N GLN A 735 -13.09 0.41 1.81
CA GLN A 735 -12.80 1.84 1.62
C GLN A 735 -11.71 2.08 0.56
N LYS A 736 -10.70 1.19 0.50
CA LYS A 736 -9.61 1.18 -0.49
C LYS A 736 -10.00 0.44 -1.77
N MET A 737 -10.60 -0.74 -1.65
CA MET A 737 -10.95 -1.61 -2.78
C MET A 737 -11.95 -0.95 -3.73
N ALA A 738 -12.92 -0.19 -3.22
CA ALA A 738 -13.99 0.40 -4.05
C ALA A 738 -13.45 1.38 -5.11
N GLN A 739 -12.53 2.29 -4.77
CA GLN A 739 -11.91 3.17 -5.77
C GLN A 739 -10.95 2.40 -6.69
N LEU A 740 -10.26 1.36 -6.21
CA LEU A 740 -9.43 0.50 -7.06
C LEU A 740 -10.27 -0.19 -8.15
N LEU A 741 -11.46 -0.71 -7.81
CA LEU A 741 -12.38 -1.32 -8.79
C LEU A 741 -12.93 -0.29 -9.79
N VAL A 742 -13.33 0.92 -9.34
CA VAL A 742 -13.76 2.02 -10.23
C VAL A 742 -12.66 2.43 -11.21
N VAL A 743 -11.39 2.37 -10.80
CA VAL A 743 -10.24 2.71 -11.65
C VAL A 743 -9.90 1.57 -12.61
N LEU A 744 -9.82 0.31 -12.12
CA LEU A 744 -9.54 -0.86 -12.95
C LEU A 744 -10.58 -1.04 -14.06
N GLY A 745 -11.87 -0.91 -13.76
CA GLY A 745 -12.97 -1.01 -14.73
C GLY A 745 -13.02 0.10 -15.78
N LYS A 746 -12.06 1.05 -15.76
CA LYS A 746 -11.85 2.08 -16.79
C LYS A 746 -10.53 1.91 -17.57
N ILE A 747 -9.62 1.05 -17.10
CA ILE A 747 -8.29 0.86 -17.70
C ILE A 747 -8.25 -0.43 -18.51
N VAL A 748 -8.77 -1.51 -17.94
CA VAL A 748 -8.76 -2.86 -18.54
C VAL A 748 -10.17 -3.28 -18.94
N ASN A 749 -10.28 -3.95 -20.10
CA ASN A 749 -11.49 -4.69 -20.44
C ASN A 749 -11.65 -5.83 -19.43
N ALA A 750 -12.66 -5.76 -18.55
CA ALA A 750 -12.75 -6.67 -17.41
C ALA A 750 -14.19 -7.09 -17.08
N ARG A 751 -14.35 -8.39 -16.87
CA ARG A 751 -15.51 -8.99 -16.21
C ARG A 751 -15.29 -8.84 -14.70
N MET A 752 -16.22 -8.20 -13.98
CA MET A 752 -16.13 -8.09 -12.51
C MET A 752 -17.26 -8.84 -11.84
N LYS A 753 -16.92 -9.65 -10.84
CA LYS A 753 -17.86 -10.28 -9.90
C LYS A 753 -17.58 -9.77 -8.49
N LEU A 754 -18.51 -9.00 -7.94
CA LEU A 754 -18.41 -8.38 -6.61
C LEU A 754 -19.32 -9.12 -5.62
N PHE A 755 -18.74 -9.80 -4.64
CA PHE A 755 -19.41 -10.68 -3.68
C PHE A 755 -19.51 -10.00 -2.31
N MET A 756 -20.73 -9.82 -1.80
CA MET A 756 -21.04 -9.17 -0.53
C MET A 756 -20.97 -10.15 0.65
N ASN A 757 -19.79 -10.32 1.24
CA ASN A 757 -19.54 -11.24 2.36
C ASN A 757 -19.73 -10.53 3.71
N CYS A 758 -20.99 -10.33 4.11
CA CYS A 758 -21.36 -9.48 5.26
C CYS A 758 -21.16 -10.16 6.62
N ARG A 759 -20.61 -9.42 7.59
CA ARG A 759 -20.55 -9.86 9.00
C ARG A 759 -21.88 -9.62 9.71
N SER A 760 -22.28 -10.55 10.56
CA SER A 760 -23.43 -10.41 11.48
C SER A 760 -22.97 -10.01 12.89
N LYS A 761 -23.91 -9.45 13.67
CA LYS A 761 -23.77 -9.20 15.12
C LYS A 761 -22.54 -8.35 15.46
N LEU A 762 -22.37 -7.23 14.75
CA LEU A 762 -21.35 -6.24 15.07
C LEU A 762 -21.55 -5.70 16.50
N SER A 763 -20.51 -5.75 17.32
CA SER A 763 -20.48 -5.24 18.70
C SER A 763 -20.16 -3.75 18.80
N GLU A 764 -19.45 -3.22 17.80
CA GLU A 764 -18.89 -1.87 17.74
C GLU A 764 -19.05 -1.29 16.33
N ALA A 765 -18.93 0.03 16.19
CA ALA A 765 -19.11 0.70 14.91
C ALA A 765 -18.00 0.28 13.93
N PRO A 766 -18.31 -0.31 12.76
CA PRO A 766 -17.31 -0.99 11.93
C PRO A 766 -16.33 -0.03 11.22
N ILE A 767 -16.72 1.24 11.06
CA ILE A 767 -15.88 2.31 10.48
C ILE A 767 -16.10 3.62 11.27
N GLY A 768 -15.12 4.03 12.09
CA GLY A 768 -15.10 5.31 12.81
C GLY A 768 -14.44 6.49 12.04
N SER A 769 -14.25 6.36 10.72
CA SER A 769 -13.40 7.28 9.96
C SER A 769 -13.82 7.50 8.51
N PHE A 770 -13.71 8.74 8.04
CA PHE A 770 -13.83 9.06 6.62
C PHE A 770 -12.55 8.67 5.89
N TYR A 771 -12.66 8.24 4.63
CA TYR A 771 -11.50 7.81 3.84
C TYR A 771 -11.56 8.31 2.40
N ARG A 772 -10.42 8.58 1.78
CA ARG A 772 -10.29 8.87 0.35
C ARG A 772 -9.05 8.16 -0.19
N PHE A 773 -9.22 7.34 -1.22
CA PHE A 773 -8.08 6.79 -1.96
C PHE A 773 -7.77 7.69 -3.16
N VAL A 774 -6.57 8.25 -3.20
CA VAL A 774 -6.14 9.19 -4.24
C VAL A 774 -5.57 8.39 -5.41
N LEU A 775 -6.45 7.94 -6.30
CA LEU A 775 -6.09 7.24 -7.53
C LEU A 775 -7.10 7.54 -8.63
N GLU A 776 -6.60 7.97 -9.79
CA GLU A 776 -7.39 8.28 -10.99
C GLU A 776 -6.88 7.47 -12.18
N PRO A 777 -7.70 7.16 -13.20
CA PRO A 777 -7.27 6.36 -14.35
C PRO A 777 -6.39 7.13 -15.34
N GLU A 778 -6.48 8.47 -15.35
CA GLU A 778 -5.79 9.35 -16.31
C GLU A 778 -5.53 10.73 -15.67
N LEU A 779 -4.57 11.50 -16.21
CA LEU A 779 -4.26 12.86 -15.76
C LEU A 779 -5.42 13.83 -16.03
N ILE A 780 -6.06 14.31 -14.96
CA ILE A 780 -7.18 15.27 -15.00
C ILE A 780 -6.67 16.68 -15.34
N SER A 781 -7.16 17.27 -16.44
CA SER A 781 -6.87 18.65 -16.82
C SER A 781 -7.54 19.67 -15.88
N GLY A 782 -6.92 20.84 -15.68
CA GLY A 782 -7.51 21.93 -14.92
C GLY A 782 -8.63 22.63 -15.68
N ALA A 783 -9.53 23.29 -14.94
CA ALA A 783 -10.56 24.14 -15.56
C ALA A 783 -9.91 25.20 -16.49
N ASN A 784 -10.54 25.44 -17.64
CA ASN A 784 -10.06 26.36 -18.69
C ASN A 784 -8.66 26.02 -19.25
N ASN A 785 -8.31 24.73 -19.37
CA ASN A 785 -6.99 24.25 -19.82
C ASN A 785 -5.81 24.74 -18.94
N GLY A 786 -6.08 25.16 -17.71
CA GLY A 786 -5.05 25.51 -16.74
C GLY A 786 -4.27 24.28 -16.26
N PRO A 787 -3.05 24.46 -15.72
CA PRO A 787 -2.32 23.38 -15.08
C PRO A 787 -3.15 22.79 -13.93
N SER A 788 -3.25 21.46 -13.89
CA SER A 788 -4.00 20.75 -12.87
C SER A 788 -3.46 21.02 -11.47
N HIS A 789 -4.34 21.05 -10.47
CA HIS A 789 -3.92 21.00 -9.06
C HIS A 789 -3.31 19.65 -8.65
N GLY A 790 -3.41 18.63 -9.53
CA GLY A 790 -2.83 17.31 -9.33
C GLY A 790 -3.62 16.42 -8.37
N PRO A 791 -3.11 15.20 -8.10
CA PRO A 791 -3.73 14.24 -7.19
C PRO A 791 -3.83 14.77 -5.75
N VAL A 792 -5.06 14.94 -5.25
CA VAL A 792 -5.37 15.49 -3.93
C VAL A 792 -6.55 14.76 -3.29
N ALA A 793 -6.43 14.37 -2.02
CA ALA A 793 -7.56 13.93 -1.23
C ALA A 793 -8.39 15.16 -0.82
N LYS A 794 -9.68 15.18 -1.19
CA LYS A 794 -10.62 16.24 -0.84
C LYS A 794 -11.80 15.66 -0.07
N PHE A 795 -11.96 16.11 1.17
CA PHE A 795 -13.13 15.85 2.00
C PHE A 795 -14.05 17.07 1.91
N LEU A 796 -15.34 16.82 1.69
CA LEU A 796 -16.42 17.81 1.61
C LEU A 796 -17.49 17.42 2.63
N ASP A 797 -18.25 18.42 3.08
CA ASP A 797 -19.48 18.24 3.87
C ASP A 797 -19.30 17.41 5.17
N ILE A 798 -18.11 17.51 5.76
CA ILE A 798 -17.73 16.85 7.02
C ILE A 798 -18.38 17.58 8.22
N PRO A 799 -18.93 16.86 9.22
CA PRO A 799 -19.52 17.47 10.41
C PRO A 799 -18.57 18.43 11.13
N GLU A 800 -18.99 19.69 11.28
CA GLU A 800 -18.17 20.73 11.91
C GLU A 800 -17.98 20.54 13.43
N SER A 801 -18.81 19.70 14.06
CA SER A 801 -18.95 19.56 15.50
C SER A 801 -17.96 18.59 16.16
N HIS A 802 -17.31 17.73 15.38
CA HIS A 802 -16.47 16.64 15.88
C HIS A 802 -14.97 16.99 15.81
N LEU A 803 -14.20 16.45 16.74
CA LEU A 803 -12.74 16.58 16.75
C LEU A 803 -12.13 15.46 15.89
N LEU A 804 -11.32 15.84 14.89
CA LEU A 804 -10.85 14.92 13.84
C LEU A 804 -9.32 14.82 13.82
N THR A 805 -8.81 13.67 13.36
CA THR A 805 -7.37 13.40 13.15
C THR A 805 -7.12 13.02 11.70
N LEU A 806 -6.18 13.69 11.03
CA LEU A 806 -5.83 13.44 9.63
C LEU A 806 -4.64 12.47 9.52
N ASN A 807 -4.90 11.25 9.04
CA ASN A 807 -3.91 10.20 8.85
C ASN A 807 -3.58 9.99 7.36
N MET A 808 -2.31 9.71 7.05
CA MET A 808 -1.80 9.46 5.70
C MET A 808 -1.43 7.98 5.54
N ILE A 809 -2.23 7.22 4.77
CA ILE A 809 -2.14 5.76 4.62
C ILE A 809 -1.41 5.44 3.32
N THR A 810 -0.11 5.17 3.43
CA THR A 810 0.82 5.01 2.31
C THR A 810 1.24 3.54 2.12
N PRO A 811 1.76 3.16 0.93
CA PRO A 811 2.42 1.87 0.75
C PRO A 811 3.49 1.61 1.82
N GLU A 812 3.70 0.35 2.19
CA GLU A 812 4.59 -0.04 3.29
C GLU A 812 6.02 0.49 3.09
N GLY A 813 6.54 0.37 1.86
CA GLY A 813 7.86 0.86 1.45
C GLY A 813 8.05 2.38 1.41
N TRP A 814 7.00 3.17 1.68
CA TRP A 814 7.07 4.63 1.62
C TRP A 814 7.24 5.22 3.02
N LEU A 815 8.22 6.11 3.18
CA LEU A 815 8.45 6.86 4.42
C LEU A 815 8.07 8.33 4.17
N VAL A 816 6.89 8.72 4.65
CA VAL A 816 6.26 10.02 4.39
C VAL A 816 6.27 10.90 5.65
N GLU A 817 6.41 12.21 5.47
CA GLU A 817 6.25 13.20 6.56
C GLU A 817 5.31 14.35 6.17
N THR A 818 4.70 15.01 7.16
CA THR A 818 4.04 16.32 6.97
C THR A 818 5.11 17.40 6.82
N VAL A 819 5.08 18.17 5.74
CA VAL A 819 5.97 19.32 5.51
C VAL A 819 5.32 20.63 5.94
N ARG A 820 4.01 20.80 5.66
CA ARG A 820 3.27 22.04 5.94
C ARG A 820 1.82 21.74 6.28
N SER A 821 1.24 22.52 7.18
CA SER A 821 -0.22 22.62 7.36
C SER A 821 -0.60 23.99 7.91
N ASN A 822 -1.88 24.34 7.84
CA ASN A 822 -2.44 25.54 8.44
C ASN A 822 -3.08 25.33 9.82
N CYS A 823 -3.19 24.10 10.31
CA CYS A 823 -3.68 23.78 11.65
C CYS A 823 -2.89 22.63 12.29
N ASP A 824 -3.25 22.24 13.52
CA ASP A 824 -2.87 20.93 14.06
C ASP A 824 -3.68 19.83 13.38
N LEU A 825 -3.01 18.78 12.92
CA LEU A 825 -3.63 17.66 12.19
C LEU A 825 -4.20 16.58 13.12
N ASP A 826 -3.86 16.63 14.42
CA ASP A 826 -4.29 15.66 15.42
C ASP A 826 -5.51 16.13 16.23
N ASN A 827 -5.92 17.39 16.04
CA ASN A 827 -6.98 18.07 16.78
C ASN A 827 -7.73 19.05 15.85
N ILE A 828 -8.16 18.57 14.67
CA ILE A 828 -8.89 19.40 13.69
C ILE A 828 -10.32 19.59 14.20
N ASN A 829 -10.68 20.83 14.57
CA ASN A 829 -12.07 21.25 14.78
C ASN A 829 -12.49 22.23 13.68
N LEU A 830 -13.36 21.78 12.77
CA LEU A 830 -13.78 22.61 11.64
C LEU A 830 -14.65 23.80 12.06
N LYS A 831 -15.39 23.71 13.17
CA LYS A 831 -16.14 24.84 13.73
C LYS A 831 -15.24 26.05 13.97
N ASP A 832 -14.07 25.81 14.57
CA ASP A 832 -13.11 26.84 14.99
C ASP A 832 -12.22 27.35 13.83
N THR A 833 -12.35 26.77 12.64
CA THR A 833 -11.54 27.13 11.47
C THR A 833 -12.32 28.00 10.48
N GLU A 834 -11.86 29.23 10.22
CA GLU A 834 -12.46 30.14 9.22
C GLU A 834 -12.15 29.75 7.76
N ARG A 835 -11.18 28.86 7.53
CA ARG A 835 -10.64 28.54 6.19
C ARG A 835 -10.56 27.03 5.99
N THR A 836 -10.55 26.61 4.72
CA THR A 836 -10.22 25.25 4.29
C THR A 836 -8.96 24.72 4.97
N VAL A 837 -9.04 23.52 5.55
CA VAL A 837 -7.87 22.84 6.14
C VAL A 837 -7.02 22.26 5.00
N SER A 838 -5.70 22.43 5.08
CA SER A 838 -4.79 21.93 4.06
C SER A 838 -3.51 21.34 4.67
N ALA A 839 -3.10 20.19 4.14
CA ALA A 839 -1.91 19.46 4.56
C ALA A 839 -1.04 19.08 3.36
N GLU A 840 0.22 19.52 3.37
CA GLU A 840 1.24 19.19 2.38
C GLU A 840 2.15 18.11 2.99
N TYR A 841 2.13 16.90 2.41
CA TYR A 841 3.00 15.79 2.79
C TYR A 841 4.09 15.56 1.75
N GLU A 842 5.21 14.97 2.16
CA GLU A 842 6.33 14.61 1.30
C GLU A 842 6.76 13.16 1.51
N LEU A 843 6.91 12.41 0.41
CA LEU A 843 7.62 11.15 0.35
C LEU A 843 9.11 11.43 0.52
N GLU A 844 9.59 11.09 1.71
CA GLU A 844 10.93 11.46 2.17
C GLU A 844 11.99 10.47 1.69
N TYR A 845 11.64 9.19 1.74
CA TYR A 845 12.48 8.06 1.33
C TYR A 845 11.60 6.88 0.87
N LEU A 846 12.17 6.08 -0.02
CA LEU A 846 11.78 4.69 -0.25
C LEU A 846 12.59 3.79 0.69
N LEU A 847 11.97 2.71 1.15
CA LEU A 847 12.59 1.70 2.00
C LEU A 847 13.14 0.55 1.16
N LEU A 848 14.45 0.37 1.25
CA LEU A 848 15.17 -0.84 0.89
C LEU A 848 15.13 -1.75 2.13
N GLU A 849 14.51 -2.91 2.01
CA GLU A 849 14.36 -3.87 3.12
C GLU A 849 15.21 -5.10 2.84
N GLY A 850 15.55 -5.88 3.86
CA GLY A 850 16.28 -7.12 3.64
C GLY A 850 16.40 -8.02 4.85
N HIS A 851 16.85 -9.23 4.58
CA HIS A 851 17.10 -10.30 5.54
C HIS A 851 18.58 -10.72 5.45
N CYS A 852 19.22 -10.99 6.59
CA CYS A 852 20.63 -11.37 6.64
C CYS A 852 20.84 -12.63 7.50
N PHE A 853 21.70 -13.53 7.03
CA PHE A 853 21.97 -14.83 7.65
C PHE A 853 23.46 -15.18 7.58
N ASP A 854 24.01 -15.78 8.64
CA ASP A 854 25.37 -16.32 8.68
C ASP A 854 25.37 -17.76 8.15
N MET A 855 25.99 -18.02 7.00
CA MET A 855 26.06 -19.36 6.38
C MET A 855 26.69 -20.43 7.29
N THR A 856 27.43 -20.04 8.33
CA THR A 856 28.08 -20.96 9.26
C THR A 856 27.13 -21.47 10.35
N THR A 857 25.98 -20.81 10.55
CA THR A 857 25.05 -21.09 11.66
C THR A 857 23.57 -21.11 11.25
N GLU A 858 23.27 -20.66 10.02
CA GLU A 858 21.91 -20.38 9.49
C GLU A 858 21.11 -19.35 10.31
N GLN A 859 21.74 -18.72 11.32
CA GLN A 859 21.12 -17.72 12.18
C GLN A 859 21.44 -16.29 11.70
N PRO A 860 20.56 -15.33 11.98
CA PRO A 860 20.83 -13.91 11.79
C PRO A 860 22.10 -13.40 12.48
N PRO A 861 23.01 -12.70 11.78
CA PRO A 861 24.21 -12.09 12.34
C PRO A 861 23.81 -10.80 13.07
N GLN A 862 23.20 -10.95 14.26
CA GLN A 862 22.63 -9.83 14.99
C GLN A 862 23.67 -8.75 15.31
N GLY A 863 23.28 -7.49 15.16
CA GLY A 863 24.16 -6.36 15.43
C GLY A 863 25.13 -6.03 14.30
N LEU A 864 25.21 -6.86 13.26
CA LEU A 864 25.94 -6.55 12.02
C LEU A 864 25.40 -5.26 11.39
N GLN A 865 26.31 -4.42 10.92
CA GLN A 865 26.00 -3.10 10.38
C GLN A 865 26.22 -3.06 8.87
N PHE A 866 25.22 -2.60 8.13
CA PHE A 866 25.35 -2.27 6.71
C PHE A 866 25.43 -0.76 6.51
N THR A 867 26.16 -0.35 5.47
CA THR A 867 26.18 1.01 4.92
C THR A 867 25.71 1.00 3.48
N LEU A 868 24.98 2.05 3.10
CA LEU A 868 24.50 2.30 1.75
C LEU A 868 24.99 3.67 1.29
N GLY A 869 25.54 3.74 0.08
CA GLY A 869 26.04 5.00 -0.48
C GLY A 869 26.22 4.97 -1.99
N THR A 870 26.90 5.99 -2.52
CA THR A 870 27.21 6.13 -3.95
C THR A 870 28.71 5.93 -4.20
N LYS A 871 29.14 5.90 -5.46
CA LYS A 871 30.58 5.91 -5.81
C LYS A 871 31.33 7.15 -5.31
N SER A 872 30.64 8.26 -5.06
CA SER A 872 31.22 9.53 -4.57
C SER A 872 31.15 9.70 -3.06
N ASN A 873 30.21 9.04 -2.38
CA ASN A 873 30.14 8.95 -0.93
C ASN A 873 29.66 7.54 -0.52
N PRO A 874 30.57 6.62 -0.14
CA PRO A 874 30.22 5.21 0.10
C PRO A 874 29.31 4.95 1.31
N ALA A 875 29.23 5.86 2.29
CA ALA A 875 28.46 5.68 3.52
C ALA A 875 27.53 6.88 3.75
N VAL A 876 26.36 6.87 3.09
CA VAL A 876 25.33 7.91 3.22
C VAL A 876 24.31 7.57 4.31
N VAL A 877 23.97 6.29 4.46
CA VAL A 877 23.00 5.77 5.44
C VAL A 877 23.50 4.45 6.01
N ASP A 878 23.35 4.25 7.31
CA ASP A 878 23.66 2.99 8.00
C ASP A 878 22.40 2.32 8.59
N THR A 879 22.52 1.02 8.90
CA THR A 879 21.49 0.23 9.59
C THR A 879 22.09 -0.96 10.35
N ILE A 880 21.26 -1.68 11.10
CA ILE A 880 21.66 -2.80 11.97
C ILE A 880 20.73 -4.00 11.72
N VAL A 881 21.29 -5.21 11.66
CA VAL A 881 20.55 -6.48 11.54
C VAL A 881 19.90 -6.87 12.88
N MET A 882 18.57 -7.09 12.86
CA MET A 882 17.79 -7.63 13.99
C MET A 882 17.99 -9.15 14.15
N ALA A 883 17.79 -9.69 15.36
CA ALA A 883 17.70 -11.15 15.53
C ALA A 883 16.44 -11.73 14.86
N ASN A 884 15.31 -11.01 14.93
CA ASN A 884 14.07 -11.47 14.31
C ASN A 884 14.19 -11.45 12.77
N LEU A 885 14.22 -12.65 12.17
CA LEU A 885 14.29 -12.89 10.71
C LEU A 885 15.49 -12.24 10.01
N GLY A 886 16.54 -11.83 10.72
CA GLY A 886 17.66 -11.09 10.14
C GLY A 886 17.29 -9.75 9.52
N TYR A 887 16.15 -9.18 9.94
CA TYR A 887 15.56 -8.03 9.27
C TYR A 887 16.39 -6.76 9.43
N PHE A 888 16.57 -6.03 8.34
CA PHE A 888 17.12 -4.68 8.30
C PHE A 888 16.34 -3.78 7.32
N GLN A 889 16.38 -2.47 7.54
CA GLN A 889 15.84 -1.47 6.61
C GLN A 889 16.82 -0.32 6.39
N LEU A 890 16.95 0.13 5.15
CA LEU A 890 17.74 1.27 4.70
C LEU A 890 16.83 2.31 4.03
N LYS A 891 17.15 3.59 4.23
CA LYS A 891 16.36 4.73 3.74
C LYS A 891 17.07 5.33 2.53
N ALA A 892 16.46 5.29 1.37
CA ALA A 892 17.09 5.78 0.14
C ALA A 892 16.10 6.56 -0.73
N ASN A 893 16.62 7.22 -1.76
CA ASN A 893 15.83 7.85 -2.81
C ASN A 893 16.22 7.21 -4.16
N PRO A 894 15.42 7.40 -5.23
CA PRO A 894 15.69 6.75 -6.51
C PRO A 894 17.09 7.07 -7.03
N GLY A 895 17.83 6.05 -7.44
CA GLY A 895 19.27 6.14 -7.69
C GLY A 895 19.98 4.80 -7.74
N ALA A 896 21.24 4.83 -8.17
CA ALA A 896 22.20 3.74 -8.05
C ALA A 896 22.92 3.83 -6.70
N TRP A 897 22.93 2.72 -5.97
CA TRP A 897 23.51 2.61 -4.64
C TRP A 897 24.48 1.42 -4.57
N ILE A 898 25.41 1.46 -3.62
CA ILE A 898 26.33 0.38 -3.29
C ILE A 898 26.11 0.00 -1.83
N LEU A 899 25.92 -1.29 -1.57
CA LEU A 899 25.81 -1.86 -0.22
C LEU A 899 27.17 -2.41 0.23
N LYS A 900 27.56 -2.10 1.47
CA LYS A 900 28.76 -2.65 2.12
C LYS A 900 28.51 -2.97 3.58
N LEU A 901 29.34 -3.85 4.15
CA LEU A 901 29.52 -3.88 5.60
C LEU A 901 30.09 -2.54 6.07
N ARG A 902 29.71 -2.10 7.27
CA ARG A 902 30.27 -0.86 7.85
C ARG A 902 31.73 -1.08 8.25
N GLU A 903 32.59 -0.15 7.86
CA GLU A 903 34.01 -0.11 8.25
C GLU A 903 34.19 -0.24 9.77
N GLY A 904 35.19 -1.03 10.18
CA GLY A 904 35.37 -1.49 11.57
C GLY A 904 34.72 -2.85 11.82
N LYS A 905 34.27 -3.11 13.06
CA LYS A 905 33.95 -4.47 13.56
C LYS A 905 33.05 -5.33 12.67
N SER A 906 32.09 -4.74 11.95
CA SER A 906 31.24 -5.50 11.03
C SER A 906 32.06 -6.07 9.86
N GLU A 907 32.93 -5.26 9.25
CA GLU A 907 33.87 -5.70 8.22
C GLU A 907 35.07 -6.49 8.78
N ASP A 908 35.52 -6.23 10.02
CA ASP A 908 36.62 -6.98 10.65
C ASP A 908 36.25 -8.45 10.92
N ILE A 909 35.00 -8.71 11.32
CA ILE A 909 34.54 -10.02 11.78
C ILE A 909 33.86 -10.80 10.64
N TYR A 910 33.14 -10.12 9.75
CA TYR A 910 32.33 -10.74 8.70
C TYR A 910 32.78 -10.38 7.28
N GLU A 911 32.45 -11.25 6.33
CA GLU A 911 32.45 -11.01 4.89
C GLU A 911 31.09 -11.37 4.29
N ILE A 912 30.70 -10.69 3.21
CA ILE A 912 29.51 -11.06 2.44
C ILE A 912 29.93 -12.14 1.43
N VAL A 913 29.21 -13.25 1.41
CA VAL A 913 29.52 -14.46 0.61
C VAL A 913 28.44 -14.79 -0.41
N GLY A 914 27.26 -14.21 -0.29
CA GLY A 914 26.18 -14.34 -1.27
C GLY A 914 25.14 -13.23 -1.08
N HIS A 915 24.43 -12.89 -2.15
CA HIS A 915 23.33 -11.92 -2.11
C HIS A 915 22.29 -12.20 -3.18
N GLU A 916 21.02 -11.98 -2.85
CA GLU A 916 19.88 -12.11 -3.76
C GLU A 916 19.04 -10.81 -3.76
N GLY A 917 18.36 -10.56 -4.87
CA GLY A 917 17.53 -9.35 -5.04
C GLY A 917 18.33 -8.07 -5.34
N THR A 918 19.58 -8.20 -5.79
CA THR A 918 20.50 -7.10 -6.16
C THR A 918 20.60 -6.91 -7.68
N ASP A 919 21.32 -5.88 -8.14
CA ASP A 919 21.54 -5.53 -9.55
C ASP A 919 23.00 -5.81 -10.00
N SER A 920 23.64 -6.74 -9.30
CA SER A 920 25.02 -7.20 -9.53
C SER A 920 25.09 -8.72 -9.42
N GLU A 921 25.97 -9.33 -10.21
CA GLU A 921 26.30 -10.76 -10.16
C GLU A 921 26.98 -11.14 -8.83
N SER A 922 26.89 -12.41 -8.42
CA SER A 922 27.38 -12.89 -7.12
C SER A 922 28.88 -12.66 -6.88
N ASP A 923 29.69 -12.72 -7.93
CA ASP A 923 31.14 -12.54 -7.86
C ASP A 923 31.57 -11.06 -8.01
N ALA A 924 30.62 -10.12 -8.12
CA ALA A 924 30.92 -8.71 -8.34
C ALA A 924 31.34 -8.03 -7.02
N GLY A 925 32.64 -7.71 -6.90
CA GLY A 925 33.25 -7.13 -5.69
C GLY A 925 32.73 -5.76 -5.18
N ASN A 926 31.64 -5.21 -5.72
CA ASN A 926 30.81 -4.22 -5.05
C ASN A 926 29.33 -4.55 -5.36
N ILE A 927 28.52 -4.74 -4.31
CA ILE A 927 27.10 -5.05 -4.44
C ILE A 927 26.34 -3.81 -4.90
N VAL A 928 25.73 -3.84 -6.09
CA VAL A 928 25.00 -2.73 -6.69
C VAL A 928 23.50 -2.89 -6.48
N ILE A 929 22.83 -1.79 -6.11
CA ILE A 929 21.39 -1.75 -5.86
C ILE A 929 20.78 -0.54 -6.59
N MET A 930 19.89 -0.81 -7.53
CA MET A 930 19.14 0.19 -8.28
C MET A 930 17.75 0.36 -7.67
N LEU A 931 17.43 1.60 -7.28
CA LEU A 931 16.09 1.98 -6.85
C LEU A 931 15.44 2.80 -7.97
N ASN A 932 14.66 2.11 -8.80
CA ASN A 932 14.01 2.63 -10.01
C ASN A 932 12.48 2.62 -9.95
N THR A 933 11.84 2.04 -8.91
CA THR A 933 10.38 2.00 -8.79
C THR A 933 9.91 2.39 -7.39
N PHE A 934 8.61 2.67 -7.26
CA PHE A 934 7.96 2.91 -5.97
C PHE A 934 7.74 1.64 -5.11
N LYS A 935 8.10 0.45 -5.61
CA LYS A 935 8.02 -0.81 -4.87
C LYS A 935 9.28 -0.96 -4.00
N SER A 936 9.15 -1.50 -2.79
CA SER A 936 10.33 -1.91 -2.02
C SER A 936 11.07 -3.02 -2.74
N LYS A 937 12.39 -2.90 -2.80
CA LYS A 937 13.30 -3.99 -3.10
C LYS A 937 13.59 -4.71 -1.78
N ILE A 938 13.48 -6.04 -1.77
CA ILE A 938 13.80 -6.90 -0.62
C ILE A 938 15.06 -7.67 -0.99
N LEU A 939 16.08 -7.59 -0.12
CA LEU A 939 17.35 -8.28 -0.27
C LEU A 939 17.42 -9.52 0.61
N ILE A 940 18.18 -10.52 0.17
CA ILE A 940 18.72 -11.56 1.07
C ILE A 940 20.24 -11.44 1.01
N VAL A 941 20.90 -11.36 2.16
CA VAL A 941 22.36 -11.19 2.25
C VAL A 941 22.96 -12.29 3.13
N GLN A 942 23.74 -13.15 2.51
CA GLN A 942 24.45 -14.24 3.17
C GLN A 942 25.85 -13.76 3.55
N VAL A 943 26.21 -13.91 4.82
CA VAL A 943 27.51 -13.52 5.37
C VAL A 943 28.20 -14.71 6.02
N LYS A 944 29.49 -14.56 6.33
CA LYS A 944 30.30 -15.57 7.00
C LYS A 944 31.31 -14.90 7.92
N LYS A 945 31.64 -15.51 9.07
CA LYS A 945 32.73 -15.03 9.92
C LYS A 945 34.09 -15.37 9.30
N LYS A 946 34.97 -14.37 9.25
CA LYS A 946 36.36 -14.49 8.75
C LYS A 946 37.17 -15.45 9.63
N SER A 947 38.11 -16.17 9.01
CA SER A 947 38.94 -17.18 9.67
C SER A 947 39.64 -16.62 10.91
N GLY A 948 39.43 -17.25 12.07
CA GLY A 948 39.96 -16.81 13.37
C GLY A 948 39.06 -15.88 14.18
N LYS A 949 38.07 -15.21 13.57
CA LYS A 949 37.17 -14.23 14.24
C LYS A 949 35.89 -14.80 14.84
N ILE A 950 35.76 -16.13 14.86
CA ILE A 950 34.55 -16.87 15.26
C ILE A 950 33.99 -16.44 16.63
N LYS A 951 34.87 -16.11 17.59
CA LYS A 951 34.51 -15.75 18.99
C LYS A 951 34.36 -14.25 19.27
N GLU A 952 34.46 -13.37 18.27
CA GLU A 952 34.33 -11.91 18.46
C GLU A 952 32.91 -11.37 18.17
N ASP A 953 32.62 -10.17 18.71
CA ASP A 953 31.29 -9.56 18.86
C ASP A 953 31.30 -8.02 18.59
N ILE A 954 30.23 -7.49 18.00
CA ILE A 954 30.27 -6.37 17.01
C ILE A 954 30.12 -4.95 17.59
N LEU A 955 29.48 -4.75 18.75
CA LEU A 955 28.95 -3.42 19.12
C LEU A 955 30.00 -2.30 19.40
N ALA A 956 29.91 -1.16 18.68
CA ALA A 956 30.29 0.22 19.12
C ALA A 956 29.87 1.37 18.13
N ASP A 957 29.31 2.46 18.68
CA ASP A 957 29.43 3.90 18.34
C ASP A 957 29.08 4.59 16.97
N LYS A 958 28.31 5.71 17.05
CA LYS A 958 28.26 6.97 16.22
C LYS A 958 27.55 6.94 14.83
N HIS A 959 26.85 7.98 14.31
CA HIS A 959 26.33 9.33 14.74
C HIS A 959 25.15 9.78 13.78
N GLU A 960 23.98 10.34 14.20
CA GLU A 960 23.53 11.78 14.32
C GLU A 960 23.18 12.59 13.01
N ASN A 961 22.24 13.59 12.85
CA ASN A 961 21.27 14.40 13.66
C ASN A 961 20.02 14.92 12.82
N ARG A 962 18.86 15.30 13.42
CA ARG A 962 17.58 15.89 12.81
C ARG A 962 16.66 16.64 13.85
N GLY A 963 15.44 17.15 13.54
CA GLY A 963 14.47 18.01 14.34
C GLY A 963 13.97 17.77 15.82
N MET A 964 12.70 17.41 16.13
CA MET A 964 11.73 18.30 16.85
C MET A 964 10.51 17.68 17.62
N TRP A 965 9.77 18.44 18.47
CA TRP A 965 8.26 18.54 18.63
C TRP A 965 7.81 19.83 19.42
N ASP A 966 6.65 20.49 19.14
CA ASP A 966 6.39 21.95 19.41
C ASP A 966 5.99 22.55 20.79
N SER A 967 4.92 22.16 21.52
CA SER A 967 4.36 23.05 22.58
C SER A 967 4.73 22.68 24.04
N ILE A 968 3.98 21.78 24.70
CA ILE A 968 4.19 21.43 26.13
C ILE A 968 5.63 20.93 26.38
N LYS A 969 6.20 20.24 25.38
CA LYS A 969 7.61 19.81 25.36
C LYS A 969 8.61 20.95 25.53
N ARG A 970 8.32 22.18 25.09
CA ARG A 970 9.19 23.34 25.38
C ARG A 970 9.28 23.63 26.87
N ILE A 971 8.19 23.47 27.62
CA ILE A 971 8.17 23.69 29.08
C ILE A 971 8.94 22.56 29.78
N MET A 972 8.74 21.30 29.39
CA MET A 972 9.54 20.18 29.88
C MET A 972 11.03 20.40 29.60
N MET A 973 11.41 20.68 28.33
CA MET A 973 12.79 20.98 27.92
C MET A 973 13.38 22.16 28.70
N LEU A 974 12.63 23.27 28.86
CA LEU A 974 13.10 24.44 29.59
C LEU A 974 13.27 24.14 31.09
N SER A 975 12.38 23.35 31.69
CA SER A 975 12.52 22.91 33.08
C SER A 975 13.77 22.03 33.30
N VAL A 976 14.12 21.16 32.34
CA VAL A 976 15.38 20.42 32.35
C VAL A 976 16.57 21.38 32.25
N LEU A 977 16.58 22.26 31.25
CA LEU A 977 17.68 23.18 30.95
C LEU A 977 17.92 24.22 32.05
N ARG A 978 16.87 24.60 32.80
CA ARG A 978 16.97 25.51 33.96
C ARG A 978 17.49 24.81 35.23
N ASN A 979 17.45 23.48 35.30
CA ASN A 979 17.84 22.68 36.47
C ASN A 979 19.07 21.77 36.25
N THR A 980 19.75 21.86 35.10
CA THR A 980 21.04 21.19 34.84
C THR A 980 22.12 22.18 34.42
N LYS A 981 23.38 21.82 34.71
CA LYS A 981 24.58 22.47 34.15
C LYS A 981 25.30 21.59 33.12
N THR A 982 24.75 20.40 32.85
CA THR A 982 25.31 19.41 31.93
C THR A 982 24.79 19.69 30.52
N PRO A 983 25.63 19.60 29.45
CA PRO A 983 25.14 19.72 28.07
C PRO A 983 24.05 18.69 27.78
N VAL A 984 22.89 19.16 27.31
CA VAL A 984 21.72 18.32 27.01
C VAL A 984 21.58 18.12 25.51
N LYS A 985 21.30 16.88 25.11
CA LYS A 985 20.79 16.54 23.77
C LYS A 985 19.40 15.93 23.87
N PHE A 986 18.43 16.55 23.20
CA PHE A 986 17.06 16.02 23.09
C PHE A 986 16.89 15.12 21.86
N TRP A 987 15.92 14.21 21.93
CA TRP A 987 15.63 13.23 20.88
C TRP A 987 14.12 13.12 20.69
N PHE A 988 13.62 13.09 19.46
CA PHE A 988 12.18 12.92 19.20
C PHE A 988 11.91 12.02 17.97
N LEU A 989 10.64 11.64 17.76
CA LEU A 989 10.20 10.73 16.69
C LEU A 989 9.68 11.48 15.45
N LYS A 990 10.36 11.40 14.30
CA LYS A 990 10.10 12.30 13.14
C LYS A 990 8.67 12.30 12.58
N ASN A 991 7.98 11.17 12.59
CA ASN A 991 6.70 11.04 11.89
C ASN A 991 5.54 11.73 12.63
N TYR A 992 5.67 11.98 13.94
CA TYR A 992 4.57 12.45 14.78
C TYR A 992 4.53 13.98 14.96
N LEU A 993 5.36 14.72 14.24
CA LEU A 993 5.70 16.11 14.54
C LEU A 993 4.87 17.12 13.75
N SER A 994 4.34 18.13 14.45
CA SER A 994 3.75 19.29 13.78
C SER A 994 4.81 20.12 13.05
N PRO A 995 4.53 20.65 11.83
CA PRO A 995 5.44 21.55 11.11
C PRO A 995 5.85 22.84 11.84
N THR A 996 5.17 23.23 12.92
CA THR A 996 5.55 24.43 13.71
C THR A 996 6.88 24.22 14.45
N PHE A 997 7.08 23.02 15.01
CA PHE A 997 8.42 22.46 15.23
C PHE A 997 8.74 21.52 14.07
N LYS A 998 8.75 22.11 12.89
CA LYS A 998 9.85 21.95 11.94
C LYS A 998 10.52 23.30 11.65
N GLU A 999 9.99 24.41 12.18
CA GLU A 999 10.62 25.75 12.15
C GLU A 999 11.28 26.20 13.47
N VAL A 1000 10.66 26.06 14.66
CA VAL A 1000 11.12 26.85 15.85
C VAL A 1000 12.30 26.26 16.65
N ILE A 1001 12.52 24.94 16.75
CA ILE A 1001 13.61 24.38 17.59
C ILE A 1001 15.03 24.88 17.28
N PRO A 1002 15.46 25.19 16.04
CA PRO A 1002 16.85 25.61 15.80
C PRO A 1002 17.11 26.97 16.45
N HIS A 1003 16.06 27.80 16.58
CA HIS A 1003 16.11 29.04 17.35
C HIS A 1003 16.18 28.76 18.85
N MET A 1004 15.37 27.83 19.38
CA MET A 1004 15.44 27.46 20.81
C MET A 1004 16.76 26.77 21.21
N ALA A 1005 17.30 25.91 20.35
CA ALA A 1005 18.59 25.25 20.54
C ALA A 1005 19.72 26.27 20.64
N LYS A 1006 19.65 27.32 19.82
CA LYS A 1006 20.59 28.45 19.84
C LYS A 1006 20.38 29.38 21.06
N GLU A 1007 19.14 29.64 21.45
CA GLU A 1007 18.80 30.56 22.56
C GLU A 1007 19.13 29.93 23.94
N TYR A 1008 18.79 28.65 24.12
CA TYR A 1008 18.94 27.92 25.39
C TYR A 1008 20.14 26.94 25.42
N GLY A 1009 20.94 26.88 24.35
CA GLY A 1009 22.24 26.19 24.34
C GLY A 1009 22.19 24.66 24.38
N PHE A 1010 21.27 24.02 23.63
CA PHE A 1010 21.10 22.55 23.61
C PHE A 1010 21.26 21.93 22.21
N GLN A 1011 21.54 20.63 22.17
CA GLN A 1011 21.59 19.82 20.94
C GLN A 1011 20.29 19.03 20.74
N TYR A 1012 19.98 18.59 19.52
CA TYR A 1012 18.75 17.84 19.25
C TYR A 1012 18.86 16.87 18.06
N GLU A 1013 18.11 15.77 18.10
CA GLU A 1013 17.98 14.78 17.01
C GLU A 1013 16.52 14.35 16.71
N LEU A 1014 16.26 13.93 15.47
CA LEU A 1014 15.16 13.02 15.16
C LEU A 1014 15.61 11.66 14.72
N VAL A 1015 15.04 10.71 15.43
CA VAL A 1015 15.04 9.31 15.11
C VAL A 1015 13.73 8.96 14.40
N GLN A 1016 13.80 7.99 13.50
CA GLN A 1016 12.73 7.65 12.58
C GLN A 1016 12.97 6.21 12.12
N TYR A 1017 11.98 5.35 12.31
CA TYR A 1017 12.01 3.94 11.92
C TYR A 1017 10.63 3.58 11.37
N LYS A 1018 10.51 2.74 10.35
CA LYS A 1018 9.21 2.24 9.89
C LYS A 1018 8.89 0.96 10.65
N TRP A 1019 7.65 0.85 11.14
CA TRP A 1019 7.13 -0.37 11.76
C TRP A 1019 7.32 -1.57 10.80
N PRO A 1020 8.00 -2.66 11.19
CA PRO A 1020 8.26 -3.79 10.30
C PRO A 1020 6.98 -4.52 9.88
N ARG A 1021 6.91 -4.99 8.63
CA ARG A 1021 5.72 -5.66 8.06
C ARG A 1021 5.28 -6.91 8.84
N TRP A 1022 6.25 -7.65 9.38
CA TRP A 1022 6.03 -8.88 10.16
C TRP A 1022 5.52 -8.63 11.59
N LEU A 1023 5.67 -7.41 12.10
CA LEU A 1023 5.30 -7.03 13.46
C LEU A 1023 3.87 -6.46 13.45
N HIS A 1024 2.96 -7.06 14.23
CA HIS A 1024 1.55 -6.70 14.24
C HIS A 1024 1.34 -5.19 14.44
N GLN A 1025 0.62 -4.54 13.52
CA GLN A 1025 0.50 -3.09 13.46
C GLN A 1025 -0.66 -2.59 14.34
N GLN A 1026 -0.42 -1.52 15.10
CA GLN A 1026 -1.49 -0.80 15.80
C GLN A 1026 -2.17 0.19 14.83
N THR A 1027 -3.50 0.33 14.94
CA THR A 1027 -4.31 1.25 14.12
C THR A 1027 -4.35 2.66 14.72
N GLU A 1028 -4.52 2.78 16.04
CA GLU A 1028 -4.60 4.05 16.74
C GLU A 1028 -3.25 4.77 16.82
N LYS A 1029 -3.23 6.06 16.48
CA LYS A 1029 -2.01 6.90 16.57
C LYS A 1029 -1.37 6.89 17.96
N GLN A 1030 -2.17 6.82 19.03
CA GLN A 1030 -1.68 6.74 20.41
C GLN A 1030 -1.00 5.39 20.72
N ARG A 1031 -1.63 4.27 20.38
CA ARG A 1031 -1.05 2.93 20.56
C ARG A 1031 0.21 2.73 19.71
N ILE A 1032 0.27 3.31 18.51
CA ILE A 1032 1.50 3.34 17.70
C ILE A 1032 2.62 4.11 18.44
N ILE A 1033 2.33 5.30 18.99
CA ILE A 1033 3.32 6.10 19.75
C ILE A 1033 3.84 5.34 20.99
N TRP A 1034 2.96 4.65 21.72
CA TRP A 1034 3.36 3.76 22.81
C TRP A 1034 4.29 2.63 22.32
N GLY A 1035 4.01 2.03 21.16
CA GLY A 1035 4.92 1.09 20.52
C GLY A 1035 6.31 1.67 20.27
N TYR A 1036 6.40 2.91 19.76
CA TYR A 1036 7.69 3.59 19.56
C TYR A 1036 8.42 3.97 20.85
N LYS A 1037 7.74 4.10 22.00
CA LYS A 1037 8.41 4.28 23.30
C LYS A 1037 9.20 3.04 23.73
N ILE A 1038 8.80 1.82 23.35
CA ILE A 1038 9.36 0.57 23.93
C ILE A 1038 9.91 -0.44 22.91
N LEU A 1039 9.23 -0.67 21.78
CA LEU A 1039 9.50 -1.79 20.87
C LEU A 1039 10.75 -1.62 19.99
N PHE A 1040 11.27 -0.41 19.85
CA PHE A 1040 12.35 -0.09 18.90
C PHE A 1040 13.56 0.60 19.53
N LEU A 1041 13.67 0.64 20.86
CA LEU A 1041 14.71 1.39 21.59
C LEU A 1041 16.16 1.01 21.21
N ASP A 1042 16.37 -0.22 20.76
CA ASP A 1042 17.64 -0.76 20.28
C ASP A 1042 18.07 -0.20 18.91
N VAL A 1043 17.13 -0.12 17.96
CA VAL A 1043 17.36 0.25 16.54
C VAL A 1043 16.99 1.70 16.20
N LEU A 1044 16.17 2.35 17.01
CA LEU A 1044 15.69 3.71 16.78
C LEU A 1044 16.82 4.74 16.97
N PHE A 1045 17.69 4.53 17.95
CA PHE A 1045 18.81 5.40 18.28
C PHE A 1045 20.11 4.88 17.65
N PRO A 1046 21.04 5.76 17.22
CA PRO A 1046 22.39 5.36 16.80
C PRO A 1046 23.11 4.52 17.87
N LEU A 1047 24.08 3.70 17.43
CA LEU A 1047 24.95 2.93 18.33
C LEU A 1047 25.86 3.83 19.21
N ALA A 1048 25.92 5.13 18.89
CA ALA A 1048 26.55 6.20 19.67
C ALA A 1048 26.03 6.36 21.10
N VAL A 1049 24.79 5.93 21.32
CA VAL A 1049 24.02 6.34 22.49
C VAL A 1049 24.10 5.23 23.53
N ASP A 1050 24.82 5.52 24.62
CA ASP A 1050 25.05 4.61 25.74
C ASP A 1050 23.83 4.47 26.64
N LYS A 1051 23.27 5.62 27.03
CA LYS A 1051 22.06 5.74 27.85
C LYS A 1051 21.12 6.79 27.25
N ILE A 1052 19.83 6.57 27.41
CA ILE A 1052 18.77 7.57 27.21
C ILE A 1052 17.92 7.70 28.47
N ILE A 1053 17.28 8.85 28.64
CA ILE A 1053 16.22 9.06 29.62
C ILE A 1053 14.98 9.48 28.82
N PHE A 1054 13.89 8.72 28.94
CA PHE A 1054 12.58 9.16 28.49
C PHE A 1054 11.93 9.99 29.61
N VAL A 1055 11.44 11.17 29.25
CA VAL A 1055 10.67 12.09 30.10
C VAL A 1055 9.40 12.42 29.30
N ASP A 1056 8.22 12.19 29.85
CA ASP A 1056 6.99 12.50 29.10
C ASP A 1056 6.77 14.02 28.91
N ALA A 1057 6.00 14.35 27.90
CA ALA A 1057 5.90 15.69 27.32
C ALA A 1057 5.34 16.76 28.28
N ASP A 1058 4.62 16.33 29.32
CA ASP A 1058 3.91 17.11 30.32
C ASP A 1058 4.52 17.01 31.72
N GLN A 1059 5.71 16.40 31.87
CA GLN A 1059 6.46 16.45 33.13
C GLN A 1059 7.20 17.78 33.32
N ILE A 1060 7.29 18.23 34.57
CA ILE A 1060 8.13 19.35 34.99
C ILE A 1060 9.30 18.79 35.80
N VAL A 1061 10.52 19.08 35.37
CA VAL A 1061 11.76 18.63 36.00
C VAL A 1061 12.32 19.73 36.91
N ARG A 1062 12.66 19.35 38.15
CA ARG A 1062 13.12 20.23 39.24
C ARG A 1062 14.56 19.95 39.71
N HIS A 1063 15.23 18.93 39.16
CA HIS A 1063 16.57 18.49 39.56
C HIS A 1063 17.39 18.08 38.33
N ASP A 1064 18.71 17.93 38.48
CA ASP A 1064 19.60 17.58 37.37
C ASP A 1064 19.41 16.11 36.94
N LEU A 1065 18.88 15.89 35.73
CA LEU A 1065 18.73 14.56 35.12
C LEU A 1065 20.05 13.80 34.96
N LYS A 1066 21.21 14.47 35.10
CA LYS A 1066 22.52 13.80 35.24
C LYS A 1066 22.50 12.74 36.34
N GLU A 1067 21.75 12.92 37.43
CA GLU A 1067 21.64 11.90 38.47
C GLU A 1067 21.05 10.58 37.95
N LEU A 1068 20.02 10.61 37.08
CA LEU A 1068 19.50 9.41 36.39
C LEU A 1068 20.48 8.90 35.32
N ARG A 1069 21.16 9.83 34.64
CA ARG A 1069 22.45 9.67 33.90
C ARG A 1069 23.33 8.59 34.51
N ASP A 1070 23.76 8.93 35.71
CA ASP A 1070 24.86 8.29 36.42
C ASP A 1070 24.36 7.23 37.42
N PHE A 1071 23.04 7.04 37.54
CA PHE A 1071 22.41 6.04 38.41
C PHE A 1071 22.79 4.60 38.00
N ASP A 1072 23.08 3.76 39.00
CA ASP A 1072 23.35 2.34 38.80
C ASP A 1072 22.06 1.51 38.70
N LEU A 1073 21.91 0.85 37.55
CA LEU A 1073 20.81 -0.06 37.27
C LEU A 1073 21.03 -1.47 37.84
N GLY A 1074 22.15 -1.75 38.50
CA GLY A 1074 22.44 -3.06 39.09
C GLY A 1074 22.47 -4.19 38.06
N GLY A 1075 22.88 -3.87 36.83
CA GLY A 1075 22.84 -4.80 35.69
C GLY A 1075 21.50 -4.95 34.98
N ALA A 1076 20.44 -4.22 35.38
CA ALA A 1076 19.21 -4.13 34.59
C ALA A 1076 19.42 -3.29 33.30
N PRO A 1077 18.76 -3.62 32.18
CA PRO A 1077 18.81 -2.83 30.94
C PRO A 1077 18.08 -1.48 31.04
N TYR A 1078 17.13 -1.35 31.97
CA TYR A 1078 16.36 -0.13 32.19
C TYR A 1078 15.95 0.04 33.66
N GLY A 1079 15.65 1.28 34.04
CA GLY A 1079 15.06 1.63 35.32
C GLY A 1079 13.84 2.51 35.15
N TYR A 1080 12.75 2.15 35.81
CA TYR A 1080 11.46 2.85 35.76
C TYR A 1080 11.05 3.33 37.15
N THR A 1081 10.30 4.42 37.23
CA THR A 1081 9.66 4.85 38.47
C THR A 1081 8.47 3.94 38.81
N PRO A 1082 8.34 3.46 40.06
CA PRO A 1082 7.17 2.73 40.51
C PRO A 1082 5.96 3.65 40.75
N PHE A 1083 4.75 3.08 40.74
CA PHE A 1083 3.55 3.79 41.19
C PHE A 1083 3.63 4.21 42.66
N CYS A 1084 3.01 5.35 42.96
CA CYS A 1084 3.00 5.94 44.30
C CYS A 1084 1.93 5.29 45.19
N ASP A 1085 2.35 4.76 46.34
CA ASP A 1085 1.50 4.01 47.27
C ASP A 1085 0.99 4.83 48.47
N SER A 1086 1.42 6.09 48.64
CA SER A 1086 1.22 6.84 49.89
C SER A 1086 -0.16 7.48 50.06
N ARG A 1087 -0.84 7.94 48.98
CA ARG A 1087 -2.22 8.44 49.11
C ARG A 1087 -3.19 7.26 49.23
N THR A 1088 -3.64 6.94 50.45
CA THR A 1088 -4.46 5.75 50.77
C THR A 1088 -5.90 5.83 50.24
N GLU A 1089 -6.47 7.03 50.13
CA GLU A 1089 -7.81 7.30 49.56
C GLU A 1089 -8.01 6.81 48.11
N MET A 1090 -6.96 6.28 47.48
CA MET A 1090 -6.88 5.88 46.09
C MET A 1090 -6.60 4.39 45.93
N ASP A 1091 -6.50 3.60 47.02
CA ASP A 1091 -6.25 2.16 46.94
C ASP A 1091 -7.32 1.39 46.14
N GLY A 1092 -8.58 1.86 46.15
CA GLY A 1092 -9.65 1.32 45.31
C GLY A 1092 -9.43 1.46 43.79
N TYR A 1093 -8.50 2.32 43.35
CA TYR A 1093 -8.10 2.47 41.95
C TYR A 1093 -6.76 1.78 41.62
N ARG A 1094 -6.06 1.19 42.60
CA ARG A 1094 -4.75 0.54 42.41
C ARG A 1094 -4.92 -0.89 41.87
N PHE A 1095 -5.41 -1.01 40.63
CA PHE A 1095 -5.72 -2.28 39.97
C PHE A 1095 -4.56 -3.30 39.98
N TRP A 1096 -3.29 -2.83 39.99
CA TRP A 1096 -2.12 -3.70 40.06
C TRP A 1096 -1.95 -4.44 41.40
N LYS A 1097 -2.68 -4.04 42.45
CA LYS A 1097 -2.75 -4.76 43.74
C LYS A 1097 -3.77 -5.90 43.73
N THR A 1098 -4.51 -6.12 42.65
CA THR A 1098 -5.55 -7.16 42.53
C THR A 1098 -5.43 -7.96 41.23
N GLY A 1099 -6.22 -9.04 41.14
CA GLY A 1099 -6.41 -9.83 39.92
C GLY A 1099 -5.11 -10.35 39.27
N TYR A 1100 -5.05 -10.29 37.95
CA TYR A 1100 -3.93 -10.76 37.13
C TYR A 1100 -2.58 -10.15 37.57
N TRP A 1101 -2.53 -8.83 37.74
CA TRP A 1101 -1.28 -8.12 38.03
C TRP A 1101 -0.70 -8.48 39.40
N ALA A 1102 -1.52 -8.64 40.43
CA ALA A 1102 -1.05 -9.08 41.74
C ALA A 1102 -0.42 -10.49 41.69
N SER A 1103 -1.10 -11.41 41.00
CA SER A 1103 -0.63 -12.79 40.80
C SER A 1103 0.64 -12.86 39.95
N HIS A 1104 0.73 -12.06 38.88
CA HIS A 1104 1.89 -12.03 37.98
C HIS A 1104 3.11 -11.38 38.62
N LEU A 1105 2.94 -10.27 39.35
CA LEU A 1105 4.07 -9.52 39.90
C LEU A 1105 4.70 -10.15 41.15
N VAL A 1106 3.99 -11.01 41.89
CA VAL A 1106 4.48 -11.74 43.07
C VAL A 1106 5.28 -10.81 44.03
N LYS A 1107 4.61 -9.77 44.54
CA LYS A 1107 5.15 -8.70 45.40
C LYS A 1107 6.16 -7.73 44.76
N ARG A 1108 6.49 -7.85 43.46
CA ARG A 1108 7.22 -6.80 42.72
C ARG A 1108 6.32 -5.56 42.55
N LYS A 1109 6.95 -4.39 42.43
CA LYS A 1109 6.22 -3.15 42.14
C LYS A 1109 5.76 -3.12 40.69
N TYR A 1110 4.60 -2.49 40.45
CA TYR A 1110 4.16 -2.07 39.12
C TYR A 1110 4.72 -0.68 38.81
N HIS A 1111 5.21 -0.50 37.59
CA HIS A 1111 5.96 0.68 37.15
C HIS A 1111 5.20 1.49 36.10
N ILE A 1112 5.49 2.79 36.01
CA ILE A 1112 4.82 3.75 35.10
C ILE A 1112 5.79 4.28 34.03
N SER A 1113 5.31 4.39 32.79
CA SER A 1113 6.10 4.74 31.60
C SER A 1113 6.40 6.24 31.42
N ALA A 1114 6.07 7.08 32.40
CA ALA A 1114 6.21 8.54 32.29
C ALA A 1114 7.66 9.02 32.47
N LEU A 1115 8.46 8.33 33.29
CA LEU A 1115 9.89 8.59 33.47
C LEU A 1115 10.67 7.28 33.59
N TYR A 1116 11.61 7.05 32.67
CA TYR A 1116 12.50 5.88 32.72
C TYR A 1116 13.85 6.14 32.05
N VAL A 1117 14.88 5.43 32.52
CA VAL A 1117 16.24 5.45 31.98
C VAL A 1117 16.54 4.09 31.35
N VAL A 1118 17.23 4.08 30.21
CA VAL A 1118 17.61 2.87 29.48
C VAL A 1118 19.11 2.89 29.25
N ASP A 1119 19.81 1.83 29.67
CA ASP A 1119 21.18 1.53 29.27
C ASP A 1119 21.12 0.78 27.94
N LEU A 1120 21.27 1.51 26.84
CA LEU A 1120 21.17 0.96 25.48
C LEU A 1120 22.31 -0.01 25.18
N LYS A 1121 23.49 0.15 25.81
CA LYS A 1121 24.59 -0.84 25.71
C LYS A 1121 24.19 -2.17 26.37
N LYS A 1122 23.53 -2.16 27.52
CA LYS A 1122 23.00 -3.37 28.18
C LYS A 1122 21.76 -3.92 27.47
N PHE A 1123 20.81 -3.07 27.08
CA PHE A 1123 19.55 -3.40 26.42
C PHE A 1123 19.81 -4.13 25.08
N ARG A 1124 20.69 -3.59 24.24
CA ARG A 1124 21.15 -4.24 23.00
C ARG A 1124 21.88 -5.55 23.31
N ARG A 1125 22.85 -5.56 24.23
CA ARG A 1125 23.65 -6.75 24.60
C ARG A 1125 22.85 -7.93 25.17
N ILE A 1126 21.67 -7.71 25.75
CA ILE A 1126 20.78 -8.82 26.22
C ILE A 1126 19.58 -9.09 25.31
N LEU A 1127 19.54 -8.45 24.14
CA LEU A 1127 18.49 -8.59 23.13
C LEU A 1127 17.10 -8.21 23.66
N ALA A 1128 17.04 -7.20 24.54
CA ALA A 1128 15.81 -6.81 25.21
C ALA A 1128 14.72 -6.36 24.22
N GLY A 1129 15.09 -5.65 23.15
CA GLY A 1129 14.19 -5.22 22.09
C GLY A 1129 13.50 -6.40 21.37
N ASP A 1130 14.27 -7.40 20.95
CA ASP A 1130 13.72 -8.59 20.29
C ASP A 1130 12.80 -9.40 21.22
N ARG A 1131 13.15 -9.55 22.51
CA ARG A 1131 12.29 -10.18 23.52
C ARG A 1131 10.96 -9.43 23.68
N LEU A 1132 11.01 -8.10 23.79
CA LEU A 1132 9.82 -7.25 23.90
C LEU A 1132 8.95 -7.33 22.64
N ARG A 1133 9.55 -7.32 21.44
CA ARG A 1133 8.85 -7.51 20.15
C ARG A 1133 8.19 -8.88 20.05
N GLY A 1134 8.87 -9.96 20.48
CA GLY A 1134 8.32 -11.32 20.51
C GLY A 1134 7.10 -11.45 21.43
N GLN A 1135 7.21 -10.97 22.67
CA GLN A 1135 6.09 -10.98 23.62
C GLN A 1135 4.91 -10.11 23.15
N TYR A 1136 5.20 -8.94 22.57
CA TYR A 1136 4.18 -8.09 21.95
C TYR A 1136 3.45 -8.79 20.79
N GLN A 1137 4.16 -9.53 19.92
CA GLN A 1137 3.56 -10.25 18.81
C GLN A 1137 2.60 -11.37 19.29
N ALA A 1138 2.88 -12.00 20.43
CA ALA A 1138 2.01 -12.99 21.04
C ALA A 1138 0.77 -12.36 21.69
N LEU A 1139 0.95 -11.28 22.47
CA LEU A 1139 -0.15 -10.64 23.20
C LEU A 1139 -1.09 -9.85 22.29
N SER A 1140 -0.55 -9.03 21.38
CA SER A 1140 -1.32 -8.01 20.65
C SER A 1140 -2.32 -8.54 19.62
N GLN A 1141 -2.46 -9.86 19.47
CA GLN A 1141 -3.53 -10.50 18.70
C GLN A 1141 -4.90 -10.27 19.36
N ASP A 1142 -4.95 -10.18 20.69
CA ASP A 1142 -6.08 -9.59 21.42
C ASP A 1142 -5.81 -8.08 21.61
N PRO A 1143 -6.67 -7.19 21.10
CA PRO A 1143 -6.56 -5.74 21.33
C PRO A 1143 -6.54 -5.34 22.80
N ASN A 1144 -7.24 -6.10 23.66
CA ASN A 1144 -7.47 -5.77 25.07
C ASN A 1144 -6.30 -6.17 25.98
N SER A 1145 -5.46 -7.11 25.54
CA SER A 1145 -4.32 -7.69 26.27
C SER A 1145 -3.33 -6.66 26.86
N LEU A 1146 -3.19 -5.51 26.20
CA LEU A 1146 -2.26 -4.44 26.54
C LEU A 1146 -3.03 -3.12 26.51
N SER A 1147 -3.50 -2.68 27.67
CA SER A 1147 -4.26 -1.42 27.82
C SER A 1147 -3.35 -0.22 27.55
N ASN A 1148 -2.20 -0.15 28.22
CA ASN A 1148 -1.15 0.86 28.04
C ASN A 1148 0.13 0.17 27.57
N LEU A 1149 0.31 0.01 26.26
CA LEU A 1149 1.40 -0.78 25.64
C LEU A 1149 2.82 -0.42 26.14
N ASP A 1150 3.11 0.86 26.38
CA ASP A 1150 4.40 1.35 26.88
C ASP A 1150 4.65 1.05 28.37
N GLN A 1151 3.61 0.70 29.12
CA GLN A 1151 3.65 0.43 30.56
C GLN A 1151 3.46 -1.06 30.87
N ASP A 1152 2.48 -1.71 30.23
CA ASP A 1152 2.11 -3.10 30.53
C ASP A 1152 3.16 -4.09 30.01
N LEU A 1153 3.74 -3.86 28.83
CA LEU A 1153 4.71 -4.78 28.23
C LEU A 1153 6.00 -4.92 29.08
N PRO A 1154 6.64 -3.84 29.59
CA PRO A 1154 7.74 -3.96 30.56
C PRO A 1154 7.36 -4.68 31.86
N ASN A 1155 6.20 -4.36 32.45
CA ASN A 1155 5.75 -4.98 33.70
C ASN A 1155 5.40 -6.47 33.53
N ASN A 1156 4.85 -6.86 32.37
CA ASN A 1156 4.65 -8.26 32.00
C ASN A 1156 6.00 -8.99 31.87
N MET A 1157 6.98 -8.36 31.21
CA MET A 1157 8.31 -8.93 30.94
C MET A 1157 9.31 -8.83 32.11
N ILE A 1158 8.91 -8.37 33.29
CA ILE A 1158 9.76 -8.06 34.46
C ILE A 1158 10.67 -9.21 34.94
N TYR A 1159 10.36 -10.47 34.58
CA TYR A 1159 11.18 -11.65 34.85
C TYR A 1159 12.22 -11.94 33.75
N GLN A 1160 11.90 -11.68 32.49
CA GLN A 1160 12.78 -11.94 31.33
C GLN A 1160 13.68 -10.76 30.99
N VAL A 1161 13.24 -9.54 31.33
CA VAL A 1161 13.89 -8.26 31.09
C VAL A 1161 13.72 -7.41 32.36
N ALA A 1162 14.69 -7.53 33.28
CA ALA A 1162 14.57 -6.97 34.63
C ALA A 1162 14.39 -5.44 34.66
N ILE A 1163 13.46 -4.95 35.47
CA ILE A 1163 13.29 -3.52 35.78
C ILE A 1163 14.04 -3.18 37.07
N LYS A 1164 14.88 -2.15 37.04
CA LYS A 1164 15.35 -1.46 38.27
C LYS A 1164 14.28 -0.45 38.71
N SER A 1165 13.66 -0.66 39.87
CA SER A 1165 12.80 0.39 40.46
C SER A 1165 13.64 1.61 40.84
N LEU A 1166 13.30 2.78 40.30
CA LEU A 1166 13.90 4.06 40.68
C LEU A 1166 13.35 4.56 42.03
N PRO A 1167 14.07 5.42 42.78
CA PRO A 1167 13.56 6.08 43.98
C PRO A 1167 12.25 6.85 43.71
N GLN A 1168 11.30 6.83 44.65
CA GLN A 1168 9.98 7.44 44.45
C GLN A 1168 10.05 8.95 44.19
N ASP A 1169 11.05 9.63 44.75
CA ASP A 1169 11.25 11.07 44.60
C ASP A 1169 11.48 11.49 43.14
N TRP A 1170 11.81 10.55 42.23
CA TRP A 1170 11.88 10.80 40.80
C TRP A 1170 10.51 10.94 40.11
N LEU A 1171 9.39 10.58 40.75
CA LEU A 1171 8.05 10.80 40.22
C LEU A 1171 7.05 11.14 41.32
N TRP A 1172 6.60 12.40 41.32
CA TRP A 1172 5.46 12.84 42.11
C TRP A 1172 4.25 13.14 41.20
N CYS A 1173 3.06 12.72 41.63
CA CYS A 1173 1.79 13.00 40.98
C CYS A 1173 0.73 13.21 42.06
N GLU A 1174 -0.07 14.28 41.92
CA GLU A 1174 -1.09 14.67 42.92
C GLU A 1174 -2.12 13.57 43.16
N THR A 1175 -2.47 12.80 42.12
CA THR A 1175 -3.45 11.72 42.20
C THR A 1175 -3.01 10.54 43.07
N TRP A 1176 -1.71 10.25 43.22
CA TRP A 1176 -1.23 9.01 43.87
C TRP A 1176 -0.26 9.21 45.03
N CYS A 1177 0.52 10.30 45.02
CA CYS A 1177 1.44 10.64 46.10
C CYS A 1177 0.78 11.58 47.12
N ASP A 1178 1.24 11.53 48.37
CA ASP A 1178 0.94 12.50 49.42
C ASP A 1178 1.52 13.90 49.12
N ASP A 1179 0.99 14.94 49.76
CA ASP A 1179 1.41 16.32 49.50
C ASP A 1179 2.73 16.74 50.19
N GLU A 1180 3.21 15.97 51.18
CA GLU A 1180 4.50 16.22 51.84
C GLU A 1180 5.67 15.87 50.91
N SER A 1181 5.60 14.71 50.24
CA SER A 1181 6.59 14.23 49.27
C SER A 1181 6.73 15.15 48.04
N LYS A 1182 5.75 16.02 47.78
CA LYS A 1182 5.83 17.08 46.75
C LYS A 1182 7.02 18.02 46.96
N GLN A 1183 7.46 18.20 48.22
CA GLN A 1183 8.59 19.07 48.55
C GLN A 1183 9.94 18.47 48.13
N ARG A 1184 10.07 17.13 48.12
CA ARG A 1184 11.28 16.41 47.68
C ARG A 1184 11.20 15.87 46.23
N ALA A 1185 10.12 16.20 45.51
CA ALA A 1185 9.87 15.75 44.15
C ALA A 1185 10.89 16.32 43.14
N LYS A 1186 11.63 15.42 42.47
CA LYS A 1186 12.62 15.73 41.42
C LYS A 1186 11.99 15.92 40.05
N THR A 1187 10.88 15.22 39.78
CA THR A 1187 9.96 15.54 38.68
C THR A 1187 8.52 15.52 39.18
N ILE A 1188 7.66 16.29 38.52
CA ILE A 1188 6.21 16.28 38.72
C ILE A 1188 5.54 15.87 37.42
N ASP A 1189 4.68 14.86 37.52
CA ASP A 1189 3.87 14.30 36.44
C ASP A 1189 2.44 14.82 36.51
N LEU A 1190 1.93 15.35 35.39
CA LEU A 1190 0.56 15.87 35.28
C LEU A 1190 -0.43 14.74 34.98
N CYS A 1191 -0.44 13.75 35.86
CA CYS A 1191 -1.29 12.57 35.82
C CYS A 1191 -2.79 12.92 35.76
N ASN A 1192 -3.58 12.10 35.05
CA ASN A 1192 -5.04 12.24 35.05
C ASN A 1192 -5.60 11.78 36.42
N ASN A 1193 -6.56 12.53 36.97
CA ASN A 1193 -7.24 12.16 38.22
C ASN A 1193 -8.55 11.39 37.90
N PRO A 1194 -8.81 10.20 38.48
CA PRO A 1194 -10.05 9.46 38.26
C PRO A 1194 -11.24 9.97 39.08
N LYS A 1195 -11.00 10.86 40.07
CA LYS A 1195 -12.06 11.52 40.86
C LYS A 1195 -12.46 12.90 40.30
N THR A 1196 -11.59 13.57 39.52
CA THR A 1196 -11.84 14.94 39.00
C THR A 1196 -11.37 15.11 37.54
N LYS A 1197 -12.17 15.79 36.71
CA LYS A 1197 -11.91 16.00 35.28
C LYS A 1197 -11.20 17.34 34.95
N GLU A 1198 -10.23 17.76 35.76
CA GLU A 1198 -9.53 19.04 35.56
C GLU A 1198 -8.67 19.04 34.26
N PRO A 1199 -8.70 20.10 33.43
CA PRO A 1199 -7.82 20.24 32.28
C PRO A 1199 -6.33 20.31 32.67
N LYS A 1200 -5.45 19.59 31.97
CA LYS A 1200 -4.01 19.54 32.32
C LYS A 1200 -3.31 20.90 32.38
N LEU A 1201 -3.78 21.92 31.65
CA LEU A 1201 -3.20 23.28 31.70
C LEU A 1201 -3.58 24.04 32.98
N GLU A 1202 -4.80 23.85 33.48
CA GLU A 1202 -5.27 24.43 34.74
C GLU A 1202 -4.58 23.73 35.91
N ALA A 1203 -4.56 22.39 35.87
CA ALA A 1203 -3.80 21.56 36.80
C ALA A 1203 -2.30 21.93 36.80
N ALA A 1204 -1.68 22.18 35.64
CA ALA A 1204 -0.27 22.61 35.57
C ALA A 1204 -0.02 23.91 36.35
N ALA A 1205 -0.81 24.95 36.07
CA ALA A 1205 -0.67 26.26 36.72
C ALA A 1205 -0.99 26.21 38.23
N ARG A 1206 -1.93 25.36 38.65
CA ARG A 1206 -2.34 25.15 40.05
C ARG A 1206 -1.32 24.32 40.84
N ILE A 1207 -0.82 23.22 40.26
CA ILE A 1207 0.06 22.25 40.93
C ILE A 1207 1.51 22.77 40.97
N VAL A 1208 1.96 23.49 39.92
CA VAL A 1208 3.35 23.84 39.68
C VAL A 1208 3.49 25.34 39.36
N PRO A 1209 3.64 26.22 40.37
CA PRO A 1209 3.64 27.67 40.18
C PRO A 1209 4.71 28.19 39.19
N GLU A 1210 5.86 27.51 39.09
CA GLU A 1210 6.91 27.87 38.13
C GLU A 1210 6.55 27.58 36.66
N TRP A 1211 5.52 26.78 36.40
CA TRP A 1211 5.05 26.47 35.03
C TRP A 1211 4.65 27.75 34.28
N VAL A 1212 3.95 28.66 34.95
CA VAL A 1212 3.50 29.95 34.39
C VAL A 1212 4.68 30.83 33.98
N LYS A 1213 5.80 30.74 34.70
CA LYS A 1213 7.05 31.44 34.37
C LYS A 1213 7.67 30.89 33.09
N TYR A 1214 7.78 29.57 32.96
CA TYR A 1214 8.33 28.92 31.76
C TYR A 1214 7.47 29.18 30.52
N ASP A 1215 6.14 29.06 30.62
CA ASP A 1215 5.20 29.39 29.55
C ASP A 1215 5.34 30.86 29.10
N THR A 1216 5.38 31.81 30.06
CA THR A 1216 5.60 33.23 29.77
C THR A 1216 6.93 33.52 29.06
N GLU A 1217 8.00 32.80 29.43
CA GLU A 1217 9.32 32.91 28.81
C GLU A 1217 9.31 32.39 27.36
N ILE A 1218 8.66 31.25 27.13
CA ILE A 1218 8.48 30.65 25.81
C ILE A 1218 7.63 31.54 24.89
N ARG A 1219 6.49 32.05 25.36
CA ARG A 1219 5.63 32.96 24.58
C ARG A 1219 6.39 34.18 24.07
N LYS A 1220 7.17 34.85 24.95
CA LYS A 1220 8.01 36.00 24.57
C LYS A 1220 9.03 35.67 23.48
N LEU A 1221 9.62 34.48 23.49
CA LEU A 1221 10.52 34.02 22.43
C LEU A 1221 9.78 33.82 21.10
N LEU A 1222 8.57 33.25 21.12
CA LEU A 1222 7.73 33.07 19.93
C LEU A 1222 7.29 34.41 19.35
N ASP A 1223 6.86 35.35 20.19
CA ASP A 1223 6.47 36.70 19.77
C ASP A 1223 7.65 37.45 19.14
N HIS A 1224 8.86 37.30 19.69
CA HIS A 1224 10.09 37.87 19.12
C HIS A 1224 10.44 37.26 17.76
N LEU A 1225 10.29 35.94 17.59
CA LEU A 1225 10.51 35.25 16.31
C LEU A 1225 9.47 35.64 15.27
N ALA A 1226 8.19 35.73 15.65
CA ALA A 1226 7.10 36.19 14.77
C ALA A 1226 7.32 37.63 14.30
N ASN A 1227 7.70 38.54 15.21
CA ASN A 1227 8.01 39.93 14.86
C ASN A 1227 9.25 40.06 13.96
N LYS A 1228 10.30 39.25 14.17
CA LYS A 1228 11.44 39.16 13.25
C LYS A 1228 11.02 38.67 11.86
N LYS A 1229 10.16 37.64 11.78
CA LYS A 1229 9.62 37.11 10.50
C LYS A 1229 8.83 38.21 9.77
N SER A 1230 7.95 38.93 10.48
CA SER A 1230 7.17 40.06 9.96
C SER A 1230 8.03 41.22 9.45
N THR A 1231 9.02 41.67 10.23
CA THR A 1231 9.92 42.78 9.85
C THR A 1231 10.73 42.43 8.60
N ARG A 1232 11.35 41.24 8.56
CA ARG A 1232 12.13 40.78 7.41
C ARG A 1232 11.27 40.61 6.14
N THR A 1233 10.01 40.21 6.28
CA THR A 1233 9.06 40.18 5.17
C THR A 1233 8.69 41.59 4.70
N ARG A 1234 8.50 42.56 5.59
CA ARG A 1234 8.31 43.98 5.22
C ARG A 1234 9.51 44.55 4.50
N GLU A 1235 10.73 44.30 5.00
CA GLU A 1235 11.99 44.72 4.38
C GLU A 1235 12.15 44.13 2.98
N MET A 1236 11.96 42.82 2.80
CA MET A 1236 11.94 42.19 1.46
C MET A 1236 10.86 42.79 0.56
N THR A 1237 9.65 43.06 1.07
CA THR A 1237 8.57 43.67 0.28
C THR A 1237 8.90 45.12 -0.11
N GLN A 1238 9.60 45.87 0.74
CA GLN A 1238 10.09 47.20 0.42
C GLN A 1238 11.27 47.16 -0.57
N GLN A 1239 12.20 46.22 -0.43
CA GLN A 1239 13.30 46.01 -1.39
C GLN A 1239 12.77 45.59 -2.76
N VAL A 1240 11.82 44.66 -2.83
CA VAL A 1240 11.17 44.26 -4.09
C VAL A 1240 10.36 45.41 -4.69
N ARG A 1241 9.63 46.21 -3.88
CA ARG A 1241 8.99 47.45 -4.37
C ARG A 1241 10.00 48.48 -4.87
N ALA A 1242 11.13 48.65 -4.20
CA ALA A 1242 12.19 49.57 -4.62
C ALA A 1242 12.85 49.12 -5.94
N LEU A 1243 13.13 47.82 -6.08
CA LEU A 1243 13.61 47.20 -7.32
C LEU A 1243 12.59 47.37 -8.47
N LEU A 1244 11.31 47.10 -8.23
CA LEU A 1244 10.25 47.29 -9.23
C LEU A 1244 10.03 48.76 -9.60
N LEU A 1245 10.25 49.70 -8.67
CA LEU A 1245 10.22 51.14 -8.95
C LEU A 1245 11.44 51.58 -9.76
N LEU A 1246 12.65 51.12 -9.41
CA LEU A 1246 13.88 51.37 -10.16
C LEU A 1246 13.78 50.82 -11.60
N GLN A 1247 13.30 49.59 -11.77
CA GLN A 1247 13.00 48.96 -13.06
C GLN A 1247 11.91 49.68 -13.86
N ARG A 1248 11.03 50.45 -13.21
CA ARG A 1248 10.06 51.31 -13.90
C ARG A 1248 10.63 52.67 -14.33
N THR A 1249 11.69 53.14 -13.65
CA THR A 1249 12.34 54.42 -13.97
C THR A 1249 13.51 54.29 -14.96
N GLN A 1250 14.16 53.13 -15.05
CA GLN A 1250 15.20 52.85 -16.04
C GLN A 1250 14.63 51.96 -17.14
N GLY A 1251 14.25 52.58 -18.26
CA GLY A 1251 13.61 51.92 -19.41
C GLY A 1251 14.54 51.03 -20.26
N GLN A 1252 15.26 50.10 -19.64
CA GLN A 1252 16.11 49.12 -20.32
C GLN A 1252 15.90 47.71 -19.74
N TRP A 1253 15.79 46.71 -20.61
CA TRP A 1253 15.81 45.30 -20.25
C TRP A 1253 17.19 44.70 -20.56
N PRO A 1254 18.07 44.49 -19.56
CA PRO A 1254 19.25 43.65 -19.70
C PRO A 1254 18.92 42.17 -19.43
N SER A 1255 19.70 41.27 -20.02
CA SER A 1255 19.57 39.81 -19.86
C SER A 1255 19.85 39.36 -18.41
N ALA A 1256 19.00 38.47 -17.89
CA ALA A 1256 19.12 37.97 -16.52
C ALA A 1256 20.26 36.94 -16.37
N HIS A 1257 21.37 37.38 -15.77
CA HIS A 1257 22.33 36.46 -15.13
C HIS A 1257 21.87 36.12 -13.70
N VAL A 1258 22.26 34.92 -13.24
CA VAL A 1258 21.78 34.32 -11.99
C VAL A 1258 22.58 34.79 -10.78
N VAL A 1259 21.89 35.15 -9.70
CA VAL A 1259 22.35 34.87 -8.33
C VAL A 1259 21.21 34.14 -7.62
N GLY A 1260 21.48 32.92 -7.15
CA GLY A 1260 20.52 32.13 -6.39
C GLY A 1260 20.80 32.24 -4.89
N THR A 1261 19.75 32.46 -4.10
CA THR A 1261 19.78 32.25 -2.64
C THR A 1261 18.67 31.29 -2.29
N ALA A 1262 19.04 30.11 -1.78
CA ALA A 1262 18.10 29.08 -1.36
C ALA A 1262 17.40 29.42 -0.04
N VAL A 1263 16.25 28.79 0.18
CA VAL A 1263 15.55 28.60 1.46
C VAL A 1263 15.19 27.12 1.56
#